data_AF-A7E3M2-F1
#
_entry.id   AF-A7E3M2-F1
#
_cell.length_a   1.000
_cell.length_b   1.000
_cell.length_c   1.000
_cell.angle_alpha   90.00
_cell.angle_beta   90.00
_cell.angle_gamma   90.00
#
_symmetry.space_group_name_H-M   'P 1'
#
loop_
_entity.id
_entity.type
_entity.pdbx_description
1 polymer ?
#
loop_
_entity_poly.entity_id
_entity_poly.type
_entity_poly.pdbx_seq_one_letter_code
_entity_poly.pdbx_strand_id
1 'polypeptide(L)'
;LLIKTYDNQLDNVDVYVGGMLESDGRPGELFSAVIIDQFTRIRDADRFWFENEDNGIFTKEEIAEIRKFTLWDIIVNSTDIEADEIQRDVFHWKQGDPCPQPEQLNATLLEPCNYLEGYDYFSGSELAYIYSCVFLGFVPILCAGAGYCVIKLQNSRRRKLKIKQEAMKNTANTKVSVEKMVAREWLHANHKRLVTVKFGPEASIYTVDRKGEKLRTFNLKHVDVVTVEQSQENYTAKKPYILLRVPNDHDLVLELESNSARRKFVKKLEDFLVLHKKTMTFVESNRDLMLAKAETRERRQKRLEHFFREAYALTFGLRPGERRRRSDASLDGEVMTVMRTSLSKSEFAAALGMKQDDMFVRKMFNIVDKDKDGRISFQEFLETVVLFSRGKTDDKLRIIFDMCDNDRNGVIDKGELSEMMRSLVEIARTTSVTDEQVNELIDGMFQDVGLEHKNHLTYEDFKLMMKEYKGDFVAIGLDCKGAKQNFLDTSTNVARMTSFHIEPISDSRRHWMQEKWDCYTTFLEENRQNIFYLFLFYVITIVLFVERFIHYSFMAEHTDLRHIMGVGIAITRGSAASLSFCYSLLLLTMSRNLLTKLKEFPIQQYIPLDSHIQFHKIAACTALFFSLLHTVGHIVNFYHVSTQSIENLKCLTKEVHFTSDYRPDITYWLFQTITGVTGVMLFVTMCIIFAFAHPTIRKKAYKFFWNAHSLYVVLYALCLVHGLARLTGAPRFWLFFIGPGIVYTLDKIVSLRTKYMALDVIETDLLPSDVIKIKFYRPPNLKYLSGQWVRLSCTEIKPEEMHSFTLTSAPHENFLSCHIKAQGPWTWKLRNYFDPCNYNPDDQPKIRIEGPFGGGNQDWYKFEVAVMVGGGIGVTPYASILNDLVFGTSTNRYSGVACKKVYFLWICPSHKHFEWFIDVLRDVEKKDVTNVLEIHIFITQFFHKFDLRTTMLYICENHFQRLSKTSMFTGLKAVNHFGRPDMSSFLKFVQKKHSYVSKIGVFSCGPRPLTKSVMSACDEVNKSRKWPYFIHHFENFG
;
A
#
# COMPACT_ATOMS: atom_id res chain seq x y z
N LEU A 1 -64.86 53.18 -28.72
CA LEU A 1 -63.93 52.04 -28.45
C LEU A 1 -62.97 52.42 -27.34
N LEU A 2 -62.10 53.43 -27.54
CA LEU A 2 -61.15 53.93 -26.53
C LEU A 2 -61.76 54.29 -25.16
N ILE A 3 -62.86 55.04 -25.14
CA ILE A 3 -63.60 55.38 -23.90
C ILE A 3 -64.00 54.12 -23.11
N LYS A 4 -64.31 53.03 -23.81
CA LYS A 4 -64.65 51.73 -23.21
C LYS A 4 -63.40 50.95 -22.78
N THR A 5 -62.26 51.12 -23.46
CA THR A 5 -60.98 50.48 -23.12
C THR A 5 -60.39 51.04 -21.82
N TYR A 6 -60.63 52.32 -21.52
CA TYR A 6 -60.18 52.99 -20.30
C TYR A 6 -61.29 53.07 -19.23
N ASP A 7 -62.27 52.17 -19.26
CA ASP A 7 -63.35 52.07 -18.27
C ASP A 7 -64.09 53.40 -17.98
N ASN A 8 -64.28 54.24 -19.00
CA ASN A 8 -64.90 55.56 -18.89
C ASN A 8 -64.14 56.54 -17.95
N GLN A 9 -62.89 56.24 -17.61
CA GLN A 9 -62.02 57.06 -16.76
C GLN A 9 -61.00 57.81 -17.63
N LEU A 10 -61.21 59.13 -17.77
CA LEU A 10 -60.31 59.99 -18.56
C LEU A 10 -58.90 60.09 -17.94
N ASP A 11 -58.80 59.97 -16.61
CA ASP A 11 -57.53 60.06 -15.87
C ASP A 11 -56.55 58.92 -16.18
N ASN A 12 -57.04 57.82 -16.76
CA ASN A 12 -56.21 56.66 -17.12
C ASN A 12 -55.68 56.74 -18.56
N VAL A 13 -56.05 57.77 -19.32
CA VAL A 13 -55.61 57.91 -20.71
C VAL A 13 -54.14 58.32 -20.75
N ASP A 14 -53.32 57.53 -21.43
CA ASP A 14 -51.90 57.83 -21.61
C ASP A 14 -51.71 59.12 -22.41
N VAL A 15 -50.71 59.92 -22.02
CA VAL A 15 -50.37 61.20 -22.69
C VAL A 15 -50.18 61.04 -24.20
N TYR A 16 -49.56 59.93 -24.63
CA TYR A 16 -49.34 59.67 -26.05
C TYR A 16 -50.65 59.42 -26.80
N VAL A 17 -51.55 58.62 -26.25
CA VAL A 17 -52.87 58.33 -26.84
C VAL A 17 -53.77 59.58 -26.79
N GLY A 18 -53.76 60.31 -25.68
CA GLY A 18 -54.49 61.57 -25.54
C GLY A 18 -54.05 62.62 -26.55
N GLY A 19 -52.74 62.87 -26.68
CA GLY A 19 -52.22 63.85 -27.64
C GLY A 19 -52.44 63.46 -29.11
N MET A 20 -52.45 62.16 -29.44
CA MET A 20 -52.86 61.70 -30.77
C MET A 20 -54.33 62.02 -31.07
N LEU A 21 -55.21 61.94 -30.07
CA LEU A 21 -56.65 62.23 -30.22
C LEU A 21 -56.97 63.72 -30.31
N GLU A 22 -56.16 64.58 -29.69
CA GLU A 22 -56.29 66.05 -29.79
C GLU A 22 -55.86 66.60 -31.17
N SER A 23 -55.17 65.79 -31.97
CA SER A 23 -54.58 66.24 -33.22
C SER A 23 -55.62 66.33 -34.34
N ASP A 24 -55.81 67.52 -34.90
CA ASP A 24 -56.73 67.79 -36.02
C ASP A 24 -56.03 68.68 -37.07
N GLY A 25 -55.45 68.05 -38.09
CA GLY A 25 -54.65 68.71 -39.13
C GLY A 25 -53.32 69.34 -38.64
N ARG A 26 -53.13 69.44 -37.32
CA ARG A 26 -51.93 69.88 -36.60
C ARG A 26 -51.86 69.14 -35.26
N PRO A 27 -50.70 69.11 -34.58
CA PRO A 27 -50.62 68.54 -33.23
C PRO A 27 -51.63 69.21 -32.28
N GLY A 28 -52.22 68.42 -31.39
CA GLY A 28 -53.13 68.90 -30.34
C GLY A 28 -52.51 69.96 -29.44
N GLU A 29 -53.32 70.53 -28.54
CA GLU A 29 -52.87 71.57 -27.61
C GLU A 29 -51.72 71.06 -26.73
N LEU A 30 -51.84 69.84 -26.20
CA LEU A 30 -50.83 69.25 -25.33
C LEU A 30 -49.51 69.01 -26.06
N PHE A 31 -49.54 68.33 -27.20
CA PHE A 31 -48.33 68.07 -28.00
C PHE A 31 -47.69 69.35 -28.50
N SER A 32 -48.48 70.34 -28.94
CA SER A 32 -47.98 71.65 -29.35
C SER A 32 -47.27 72.36 -28.20
N ALA A 33 -47.88 72.40 -27.01
CA ALA A 33 -47.28 73.03 -25.83
C ALA A 33 -45.96 72.35 -25.43
N VAL A 34 -45.93 71.01 -25.40
CA VAL A 34 -44.73 70.23 -25.05
C VAL A 34 -43.61 70.45 -26.07
N ILE A 35 -43.92 70.40 -27.37
CA ILE A 35 -42.93 70.59 -28.43
C ILE A 35 -42.38 72.02 -28.38
N ILE A 36 -43.25 73.04 -28.30
CA ILE A 36 -42.82 74.45 -28.24
C ILE A 36 -41.95 74.71 -27.02
N ASP A 37 -42.34 74.24 -25.82
CA ASP A 37 -41.53 74.39 -24.61
C ASP A 37 -40.17 73.69 -24.76
N GLN A 38 -40.16 72.45 -25.24
CA GLN A 38 -38.93 71.69 -25.41
C GLN A 38 -37.95 72.35 -26.38
N PHE A 39 -38.42 72.84 -27.54
CA PHE A 39 -37.57 73.52 -28.51
C PHE A 39 -37.13 74.91 -28.03
N THR A 40 -37.99 75.64 -27.33
CA THR A 40 -37.63 76.94 -26.72
C THR A 40 -36.53 76.74 -25.69
N ARG A 41 -36.65 75.72 -24.83
CA ARG A 41 -35.62 75.37 -23.85
C ARG A 41 -34.31 74.90 -24.48
N ILE A 42 -34.37 74.12 -25.56
CA ILE A 42 -33.16 73.70 -26.30
C ILE A 42 -32.46 74.94 -26.85
N ARG A 43 -33.19 75.84 -27.53
CA ARG A 43 -32.65 77.07 -28.09
C ARG A 43 -32.01 77.95 -27.01
N ASP A 44 -32.76 78.26 -25.96
CA ASP A 44 -32.37 79.26 -24.96
C ASP A 44 -31.26 78.74 -24.02
N ALA A 45 -31.19 77.42 -23.78
CA ALA A 45 -30.19 76.83 -22.90
C ALA A 45 -28.94 76.32 -23.64
N ASP A 46 -28.98 76.19 -24.97
CA ASP A 46 -27.81 75.77 -25.73
C ASP A 46 -26.80 76.91 -25.83
N ARG A 47 -25.71 76.79 -25.09
CA ARG A 47 -24.59 77.74 -25.15
C ARG A 47 -24.04 77.86 -26.58
N PHE A 48 -24.10 76.80 -27.37
CA PHE A 48 -23.62 76.76 -28.75
C PHE A 48 -24.70 77.11 -29.77
N TRP A 49 -25.86 77.63 -29.35
CA TRP A 49 -26.86 78.15 -30.26
C TRP A 49 -26.26 79.22 -31.17
N PHE A 50 -26.49 79.12 -32.47
CA PHE A 50 -25.80 79.97 -33.45
C PHE A 50 -26.12 81.47 -33.27
N GLU A 51 -27.29 81.81 -32.71
CA GLU A 51 -27.68 83.20 -32.45
C GLU A 51 -27.12 83.75 -31.13
N ASN A 52 -26.45 82.92 -30.33
CA ASN A 52 -25.85 83.35 -29.07
C ASN A 52 -24.51 84.03 -29.33
N GLU A 53 -24.50 85.37 -29.34
CA GLU A 53 -23.29 86.17 -29.56
C GLU A 53 -22.19 85.93 -28.52
N ASP A 54 -22.56 85.50 -27.30
CA ASP A 54 -21.62 85.33 -26.19
C ASP A 54 -20.67 84.14 -26.38
N ASN A 55 -20.99 83.20 -27.28
CA ASN A 55 -20.13 82.05 -27.58
C ASN A 55 -19.00 82.36 -28.58
N GLY A 56 -19.09 83.50 -29.29
CA GLY A 56 -18.09 83.96 -30.26
C GLY A 56 -17.90 83.07 -31.49
N ILE A 57 -18.85 82.19 -31.82
CA ILE A 57 -18.76 81.27 -32.97
C ILE A 57 -18.99 82.00 -34.29
N PHE A 58 -19.99 82.89 -34.32
CA PHE A 58 -20.36 83.66 -35.50
C PHE A 58 -20.40 85.16 -35.16
N THR A 59 -20.02 85.97 -36.13
CA THR A 59 -20.22 87.42 -36.09
C THR A 59 -21.69 87.76 -36.30
N LYS A 60 -22.10 88.98 -35.94
CA LYS A 60 -23.50 89.42 -36.10
C LYS A 60 -23.94 89.39 -37.56
N GLU A 61 -23.01 89.69 -38.47
CA GLU A 61 -23.21 89.62 -39.91
C GLU A 61 -23.47 88.19 -40.36
N GLU A 62 -22.66 87.24 -39.90
CA GLU A 62 -22.81 85.81 -40.22
C GLU A 62 -24.10 85.23 -39.63
N ILE A 63 -24.50 85.60 -38.41
CA ILE A 63 -25.78 85.17 -37.82
C ILE A 63 -26.95 85.67 -38.66
N ALA A 64 -26.89 86.93 -39.12
CA ALA A 64 -27.91 87.51 -39.98
C ALA A 64 -27.94 86.86 -41.37
N GLU A 65 -26.83 86.33 -41.84
CA GLU A 65 -26.74 85.53 -43.07
C GLU A 65 -27.34 84.13 -42.86
N ILE A 66 -26.97 83.44 -41.77
CA ILE A 66 -27.48 82.11 -41.42
C ILE A 66 -29.02 82.11 -41.31
N ARG A 67 -29.61 83.14 -40.71
CA ARG A 67 -31.07 83.29 -40.60
C ARG A 67 -31.81 83.37 -41.94
N LYS A 68 -31.12 83.73 -43.04
CA LYS A 68 -31.74 83.82 -44.37
C LYS A 68 -31.79 82.47 -45.08
N PHE A 69 -30.91 81.53 -44.72
CA PHE A 69 -30.90 80.22 -45.35
C PHE A 69 -32.14 79.42 -44.93
N THR A 70 -32.82 78.91 -45.94
CA THR A 70 -33.94 77.99 -45.81
C THR A 70 -33.53 76.61 -46.32
N LEU A 71 -34.35 75.58 -46.04
CA LEU A 71 -34.08 74.24 -46.58
C LEU A 71 -34.09 74.21 -48.12
N TRP A 72 -34.83 75.14 -48.77
CA TRP A 72 -34.80 75.34 -50.21
C TRP A 72 -33.40 75.73 -50.72
N ASP A 73 -32.74 76.71 -50.07
CA ASP A 73 -31.39 77.14 -50.45
C ASP A 73 -30.38 75.98 -50.31
N ILE A 74 -30.57 75.15 -49.28
CA ILE A 74 -29.74 73.96 -49.05
C ILE A 74 -29.93 72.95 -50.18
N ILE A 75 -31.17 72.67 -50.60
CA ILE A 75 -31.45 71.68 -51.65
C ILE A 75 -30.89 72.16 -52.99
N VAL A 76 -31.22 73.38 -53.42
CA VAL A 76 -30.77 73.93 -54.71
C VAL A 76 -29.24 74.03 -54.77
N ASN A 77 -28.58 74.36 -53.67
CA ASN A 77 -27.12 74.46 -53.65
C ASN A 77 -26.40 73.10 -53.47
N SER A 78 -27.09 72.09 -52.94
CA SER A 78 -26.51 70.75 -52.70
C SER A 78 -26.87 69.72 -53.78
N THR A 79 -27.75 70.06 -54.72
CA THR A 79 -28.24 69.18 -55.78
C THR A 79 -28.20 69.90 -57.12
N ASP A 80 -28.40 69.15 -58.22
CA ASP A 80 -28.47 69.72 -59.57
C ASP A 80 -29.88 70.24 -59.93
N ILE A 81 -30.74 70.45 -58.93
CA ILE A 81 -32.12 70.93 -59.11
C ILE A 81 -32.09 72.44 -59.33
N GLU A 82 -32.71 72.91 -60.41
CA GLU A 82 -32.79 74.33 -60.71
C GLU A 82 -33.76 75.06 -59.76
N ALA A 83 -33.52 76.35 -59.55
CA ALA A 83 -34.24 77.15 -58.55
C ALA A 83 -35.77 77.25 -58.79
N ASP A 84 -36.24 77.01 -60.02
CA ASP A 84 -37.64 77.04 -60.41
C ASP A 84 -38.35 75.67 -60.36
N GLU A 85 -37.60 74.58 -60.19
CA GLU A 85 -38.14 73.22 -60.14
C GLU A 85 -38.64 72.80 -58.74
N ILE A 86 -38.37 73.60 -57.71
CA ILE A 86 -38.77 73.34 -56.33
C ILE A 86 -39.31 74.60 -55.65
N GLN A 87 -40.40 74.44 -54.88
CA GLN A 87 -41.05 75.53 -54.18
C GLN A 87 -40.19 76.11 -53.05
N ARG A 88 -40.25 77.43 -52.85
CA ARG A 88 -39.44 78.12 -51.83
C ARG A 88 -39.69 77.66 -50.39
N ASP A 89 -40.92 77.29 -50.05
CA ASP A 89 -41.26 76.69 -48.76
C ASP A 89 -41.45 75.18 -48.93
N VAL A 90 -40.34 74.44 -48.85
CA VAL A 90 -40.33 73.00 -49.10
C VAL A 90 -41.14 72.18 -48.09
N PHE A 91 -41.50 72.75 -46.94
CA PHE A 91 -42.32 72.05 -45.93
C PHE A 91 -43.82 72.05 -46.27
N HIS A 92 -44.27 72.99 -47.12
CA HIS A 92 -45.67 73.13 -47.49
C HIS A 92 -45.83 73.31 -49.00
N TRP A 93 -46.39 72.30 -49.68
CA TRP A 93 -46.78 72.43 -51.07
C TRP A 93 -48.13 73.15 -51.21
N LYS A 94 -48.18 74.17 -52.05
CA LYS A 94 -49.38 74.96 -52.36
C LYS A 94 -49.73 74.83 -53.83
N GLN A 95 -51.01 75.02 -54.15
CA GLN A 95 -51.46 74.99 -55.53
C GLN A 95 -50.78 76.10 -56.35
N GLY A 96 -50.01 75.70 -57.37
CA GLY A 96 -49.18 76.59 -58.18
C GLY A 96 -47.67 76.37 -58.00
N ASP A 97 -47.27 75.58 -57.01
CA ASP A 97 -45.89 75.14 -56.83
C ASP A 97 -45.50 74.09 -57.88
N PRO A 98 -44.19 73.98 -58.23
CA PRO A 98 -43.71 73.00 -59.18
C PRO A 98 -43.94 71.55 -58.70
N CYS A 99 -43.95 70.62 -59.65
CA CYS A 99 -43.99 69.16 -59.40
C CYS A 99 -45.10 68.69 -58.42
N PRO A 100 -46.40 68.86 -58.75
CA PRO A 100 -47.47 68.28 -57.94
C PRO A 100 -47.32 66.76 -57.83
N GLN A 101 -47.60 66.20 -56.65
CA GLN A 101 -47.68 64.76 -56.49
C GLN A 101 -48.75 64.18 -57.45
N PRO A 102 -48.52 63.03 -58.11
CA PRO A 102 -49.47 62.47 -59.05
C PRO A 102 -50.84 62.18 -58.42
N GLU A 103 -50.83 61.50 -57.26
CA GLU A 103 -51.99 61.17 -56.45
C GLU A 103 -51.57 61.03 -54.97
N GLN A 104 -52.53 61.08 -54.05
CA GLN A 104 -52.26 60.79 -52.64
C GLN A 104 -52.03 59.29 -52.45
N LEU A 105 -50.83 58.92 -51.98
CA LEU A 105 -50.49 57.50 -51.76
C LEU A 105 -51.40 56.85 -50.73
N ASN A 106 -51.87 55.65 -51.07
CA ASN A 106 -52.65 54.77 -50.19
C ASN A 106 -52.03 53.36 -50.20
N ALA A 107 -52.27 52.57 -49.15
CA ALA A 107 -51.69 51.24 -48.98
C ALA A 107 -52.01 50.26 -50.14
N THR A 108 -53.08 50.50 -50.89
CA THR A 108 -53.47 49.72 -52.07
C THR A 108 -52.55 49.90 -53.28
N LEU A 109 -51.80 51.01 -53.31
CA LEU A 109 -50.84 51.34 -54.38
C LEU A 109 -49.42 50.86 -54.08
N LEU A 110 -49.18 50.35 -52.87
CA LEU A 110 -47.87 49.94 -52.39
C LEU A 110 -47.76 48.41 -52.30
N GLU A 111 -46.53 47.91 -52.35
CA GLU A 111 -46.25 46.50 -52.10
C GLU A 111 -46.67 46.12 -50.66
N PRO A 112 -47.19 44.89 -50.45
CA PRO A 112 -47.58 44.46 -49.12
C PRO A 112 -46.35 44.37 -48.19
N CYS A 113 -46.52 44.80 -46.94
CA CYS A 113 -45.46 44.67 -45.94
C CYS A 113 -45.14 43.19 -45.65
N ASN A 114 -43.86 42.87 -45.43
CA ASN A 114 -43.46 41.56 -44.94
C ASN A 114 -44.10 41.29 -43.57
N TYR A 115 -44.57 40.07 -43.34
CA TYR A 115 -45.10 39.67 -42.05
C TYR A 115 -43.98 39.55 -41.01
N LEU A 116 -44.30 39.85 -39.75
CA LEU A 116 -43.35 39.72 -38.64
C LEU A 116 -43.06 38.23 -38.38
N GLU A 117 -41.84 37.79 -38.64
CA GLU A 117 -41.35 36.46 -38.28
C GLU A 117 -40.79 36.46 -36.86
N GLY A 118 -41.23 35.51 -36.04
CA GLY A 118 -40.63 35.23 -34.74
C GLY A 118 -39.27 34.56 -34.92
N TYR A 119 -38.28 35.00 -34.13
CA TYR A 119 -36.91 34.49 -34.22
C TYR A 119 -36.60 33.53 -33.07
N ASP A 120 -36.09 32.34 -33.39
CA ASP A 120 -35.56 31.38 -32.41
C ASP A 120 -34.02 31.43 -32.40
N TYR A 121 -33.46 31.90 -31.29
CA TYR A 121 -32.01 32.02 -31.09
C TYR A 121 -31.29 30.66 -31.01
N PHE A 122 -32.02 29.57 -30.77
CA PHE A 122 -31.44 28.24 -30.62
C PHE A 122 -31.51 27.38 -31.88
N SER A 123 -32.22 27.84 -32.90
CA SER A 123 -32.40 27.10 -34.15
C SER A 123 -31.07 26.83 -34.85
N GLY A 124 -30.79 25.55 -35.14
CA GLY A 124 -29.52 25.08 -35.71
C GLY A 124 -28.43 24.68 -34.69
N SER A 125 -28.58 25.06 -33.42
CA SER A 125 -27.63 24.75 -32.33
C SER A 125 -27.94 23.48 -31.54
N GLU A 126 -29.11 22.87 -31.74
CA GLU A 126 -29.59 21.68 -31.02
C GLU A 126 -28.64 20.48 -31.10
N LEU A 127 -28.21 20.14 -32.32
CA LEU A 127 -27.29 19.02 -32.55
C LEU A 127 -25.95 19.25 -31.85
N ALA A 128 -25.40 20.47 -31.96
CA ALA A 128 -24.15 20.82 -31.31
C ALA A 128 -24.23 20.70 -29.78
N TYR A 129 -25.37 21.06 -29.17
CA TYR A 129 -25.63 20.86 -27.75
C TYR A 129 -25.64 19.39 -27.35
N ILE A 130 -26.41 18.57 -28.08
CA ILE A 130 -26.54 17.13 -27.80
C ILE A 130 -25.19 16.44 -27.94
N TYR A 131 -24.45 16.72 -29.02
CA TYR A 131 -23.12 16.14 -29.22
C TYR A 131 -22.12 16.59 -28.13
N SER A 132 -22.22 17.83 -27.65
CA SER A 132 -21.38 18.31 -26.54
C SER A 132 -21.68 17.56 -25.24
N CYS A 133 -22.97 17.33 -24.93
CA CYS A 133 -23.39 16.52 -23.78
C CYS A 133 -22.92 15.06 -23.90
N VAL A 134 -23.10 14.44 -25.08
CA VAL A 134 -22.65 13.07 -25.36
C VAL A 134 -21.13 12.95 -25.25
N PHE A 135 -20.39 13.92 -25.79
CA PHE A 135 -18.93 13.97 -25.69
C PHE A 135 -18.46 13.98 -24.23
N LEU A 136 -19.02 14.87 -23.41
CA LEU A 136 -18.67 14.95 -21.98
C LEU A 136 -19.05 13.66 -21.22
N GLY A 137 -20.16 13.02 -21.57
CA GLY A 137 -20.54 11.70 -21.03
C GLY A 137 -19.62 10.55 -21.46
N PHE A 138 -19.05 10.62 -22.66
CA PHE A 138 -18.21 9.56 -23.22
C PHE A 138 -16.74 9.62 -22.76
N VAL A 139 -16.22 10.81 -22.44
CA VAL A 139 -14.83 11.01 -21.98
C VAL A 139 -14.43 10.11 -20.79
N PRO A 140 -15.23 9.99 -19.70
CA PRO A 140 -14.92 9.06 -18.60
C PRO A 140 -14.83 7.60 -19.04
N ILE A 141 -15.71 7.17 -19.95
CA ILE A 141 -15.76 5.80 -20.48
C ILE A 141 -14.50 5.52 -21.31
N LEU A 142 -14.13 6.46 -22.19
CA LEU A 142 -12.92 6.37 -23.00
C LEU A 142 -11.65 6.30 -22.14
N CYS A 143 -11.57 7.11 -21.09
CA CYS A 143 -10.45 7.09 -20.13
C CYS A 143 -10.37 5.76 -19.38
N ALA A 144 -11.51 5.21 -18.94
CA ALA A 144 -11.57 3.89 -18.30
C ALA A 144 -11.14 2.77 -19.25
N GLY A 145 -11.60 2.80 -20.50
CA GLY A 145 -11.19 1.88 -21.57
C GLY A 145 -9.69 1.96 -21.87
N ALA A 146 -9.13 3.17 -21.97
CA ALA A 146 -7.70 3.38 -22.14
C ALA A 146 -6.89 2.81 -20.96
N GLY A 147 -7.34 3.04 -19.72
CA GLY A 147 -6.75 2.45 -18.52
C GLY A 147 -6.72 0.92 -18.55
N TYR A 148 -7.82 0.29 -19.00
CA TYR A 148 -7.88 -1.16 -19.19
C TYR A 148 -6.95 -1.65 -20.31
N CYS A 149 -6.89 -0.94 -21.44
CA CYS A 149 -5.99 -1.25 -22.55
C CYS A 149 -4.51 -1.20 -22.12
N VAL A 150 -4.12 -0.20 -21.33
CA VAL A 150 -2.76 -0.08 -20.78
C VAL A 150 -2.40 -1.29 -19.91
N ILE A 151 -3.33 -1.80 -19.10
CA ILE A 151 -3.10 -3.04 -18.31
C ILE A 151 -2.81 -4.21 -19.26
N LYS A 152 -3.60 -4.37 -20.32
CA LYS A 152 -3.44 -5.46 -21.30
C LYS A 152 -2.11 -5.34 -22.05
N LEU A 153 -1.75 -4.13 -22.51
CA LEU A 153 -0.49 -3.82 -23.18
C LEU A 153 0.71 -4.02 -22.27
N GLN A 154 0.63 -3.66 -20.98
CA GLN A 154 1.74 -3.86 -20.04
C GLN A 154 1.95 -5.34 -19.75
N ASN A 155 0.89 -6.14 -19.64
CA ASN A 155 1.00 -7.58 -19.52
C ASN A 155 1.67 -8.21 -20.76
N SER A 156 1.34 -7.72 -21.96
CA SER A 156 1.99 -8.15 -23.21
C SER A 156 3.46 -7.70 -23.30
N ARG A 157 3.77 -6.44 -22.95
CA ARG A 157 5.14 -5.91 -22.91
C ARG A 157 5.99 -6.61 -21.85
N ARG A 158 5.46 -6.95 -20.67
CA ARG A 158 6.17 -7.77 -19.67
C ARG A 158 6.54 -9.15 -20.24
N ARG A 159 5.67 -9.76 -21.05
CA ARG A 159 5.99 -11.00 -21.79
C ARG A 159 7.09 -10.77 -22.83
N LYS A 160 7.02 -9.71 -23.64
CA LYS A 160 8.03 -9.40 -24.69
C LYS A 160 9.38 -8.92 -24.15
N LEU A 161 9.42 -8.14 -23.06
CA LEU A 161 10.65 -7.69 -22.40
C LEU A 161 11.37 -8.86 -21.72
N LYS A 162 10.63 -9.83 -21.18
CA LYS A 162 11.21 -11.08 -20.69
C LYS A 162 11.94 -11.81 -21.83
N ILE A 163 11.35 -11.84 -23.02
CA ILE A 163 11.94 -12.40 -24.24
C ILE A 163 13.18 -11.59 -24.71
N LYS A 164 13.15 -10.25 -24.69
CA LYS A 164 14.30 -9.40 -25.09
C LYS A 164 15.45 -9.38 -24.07
N GLN A 165 15.17 -9.43 -22.77
CA GLN A 165 16.21 -9.58 -21.74
C GLN A 165 16.91 -10.94 -21.82
N GLU A 166 16.18 -11.98 -22.23
CA GLU A 166 16.77 -13.29 -22.53
C GLU A 166 17.69 -13.23 -23.77
N ALA A 167 17.39 -12.37 -24.76
CA ALA A 167 18.21 -12.20 -25.96
C ALA A 167 19.52 -11.41 -25.74
N MET A 168 19.49 -10.27 -25.01
CA MET A 168 20.71 -9.46 -24.78
C MET A 168 21.72 -10.13 -23.85
N LYS A 169 21.28 -11.00 -22.93
CA LYS A 169 22.15 -11.74 -22.00
C LYS A 169 22.91 -12.89 -22.67
N ASN A 170 22.65 -13.15 -23.96
CA ASN A 170 23.37 -14.12 -24.79
C ASN A 170 24.54 -13.48 -25.56
N THR A 171 24.59 -12.14 -25.68
CA THR A 171 25.57 -11.43 -26.52
C THR A 171 26.85 -11.02 -25.76
N ALA A 172 26.85 -11.01 -24.42
CA ALA A 172 27.90 -10.37 -23.63
C ALA A 172 29.06 -11.26 -23.15
N ASN A 173 29.00 -12.60 -23.29
CA ASN A 173 30.01 -13.50 -22.73
C ASN A 173 30.60 -14.44 -23.79
N THR A 174 31.37 -13.90 -24.72
CA THR A 174 32.17 -14.69 -25.66
C THR A 174 33.64 -14.42 -25.44
N LYS A 175 34.23 -15.05 -24.41
CA LYS A 175 35.65 -15.46 -24.30
C LYS A 175 36.02 -15.75 -22.83
N VAL A 176 36.00 -17.02 -22.41
CA VAL A 176 36.89 -17.54 -21.36
C VAL A 176 37.28 -18.99 -21.69
N SER A 177 38.53 -19.32 -21.40
CA SER A 177 39.32 -20.50 -21.78
C SER A 177 38.92 -21.82 -21.10
N VAL A 178 39.50 -22.87 -21.66
CA VAL A 178 39.14 -24.28 -21.59
C VAL A 178 39.85 -24.96 -20.42
N GLU A 179 39.18 -25.04 -19.26
CA GLU A 179 39.44 -26.08 -18.24
C GLU A 179 38.34 -26.11 -17.17
N LYS A 180 37.81 -24.93 -16.85
CA LYS A 180 36.67 -24.72 -15.95
C LYS A 180 35.38 -24.58 -16.76
N MET A 181 34.39 -25.45 -16.50
CA MET A 181 33.06 -25.27 -17.13
C MET A 181 32.19 -24.39 -16.25
N VAL A 182 32.01 -23.14 -16.68
CA VAL A 182 31.09 -22.21 -16.04
C VAL A 182 29.67 -22.57 -16.45
N ALA A 183 28.82 -22.80 -15.46
CA ALA A 183 27.41 -23.11 -15.64
C ALA A 183 26.58 -22.31 -14.63
N ARG A 184 25.27 -22.20 -14.85
CA ARG A 184 24.35 -21.68 -13.84
C ARG A 184 23.59 -22.84 -13.23
N GLU A 185 23.80 -23.11 -11.95
CA GLU A 185 23.01 -24.11 -11.25
C GLU A 185 21.62 -23.55 -10.97
N TRP A 186 20.61 -24.31 -11.37
CA TRP A 186 19.21 -23.99 -11.12
C TRP A 186 18.77 -24.66 -9.82
N LEU A 187 18.54 -23.86 -8.79
CA LEU A 187 18.10 -24.32 -7.47
C LEU A 187 16.58 -24.21 -7.30
N HIS A 188 16.02 -23.12 -7.81
CA HIS A 188 14.59 -22.80 -7.73
C HIS A 188 14.14 -22.00 -8.96
N ALA A 189 12.83 -21.92 -9.19
CA ALA A 189 12.26 -21.14 -10.31
C ALA A 189 12.75 -19.68 -10.35
N ASN A 190 13.02 -19.09 -9.18
CA ASN A 190 13.45 -17.69 -9.01
C ASN A 190 14.91 -17.53 -8.56
N HIS A 191 15.64 -18.61 -8.28
CA HIS A 191 17.02 -18.58 -7.79
C HIS A 191 17.94 -19.45 -8.65
N LYS A 192 18.98 -18.81 -9.17
CA LYS A 192 20.05 -19.45 -9.91
C LYS A 192 21.38 -18.87 -9.43
N ARG A 193 22.39 -19.72 -9.31
CA ARG A 193 23.74 -19.30 -8.92
C ARG A 193 24.74 -19.65 -10.02
N LEU A 194 25.71 -18.76 -10.24
CA LEU A 194 26.82 -19.03 -11.13
C LEU A 194 27.79 -19.99 -10.44
N VAL A 195 28.12 -21.11 -11.08
CA VAL A 195 29.01 -22.13 -10.53
C VAL A 195 30.02 -22.58 -11.56
N THR A 196 31.17 -23.05 -11.08
CA THR A 196 32.11 -23.79 -11.90
C THR A 196 31.96 -25.28 -11.57
N VAL A 197 31.75 -26.11 -12.58
CA VAL A 197 31.67 -27.57 -12.39
C VAL A 197 33.08 -28.16 -12.51
N LYS A 198 33.48 -28.95 -11.51
CA LYS A 198 34.75 -29.69 -11.46
C LYS A 198 34.46 -31.19 -11.29
N PHE A 199 35.10 -32.01 -12.11
CA PHE A 199 35.08 -33.47 -11.96
C PHE A 199 36.19 -33.86 -10.97
N GLY A 200 35.84 -34.60 -9.92
CA GLY A 200 36.80 -35.03 -8.90
C GLY A 200 37.68 -36.19 -9.34
N PRO A 201 38.77 -36.50 -8.62
CA PRO A 201 39.51 -37.75 -8.79
C PRO A 201 38.74 -38.96 -8.23
N GLU A 202 37.83 -38.72 -7.29
CA GLU A 202 36.84 -39.69 -6.83
C GLU A 202 35.60 -39.63 -7.74
N ALA A 203 34.77 -40.69 -7.76
CA ALA A 203 33.50 -40.74 -8.47
C ALA A 203 32.45 -39.76 -7.89
N SER A 204 32.73 -38.46 -7.96
CA SER A 204 31.92 -37.36 -7.47
C SER A 204 32.17 -36.08 -8.29
N ILE A 205 31.11 -35.31 -8.52
CA ILE A 205 31.15 -34.04 -9.24
C ILE A 205 31.00 -32.90 -8.24
N TYR A 206 31.88 -31.90 -8.29
CA TYR A 206 31.83 -30.74 -7.41
C TYR A 206 31.32 -29.51 -8.17
N THR A 207 30.40 -28.78 -7.56
CA THR A 207 30.15 -27.39 -7.94
C THR A 207 30.96 -26.48 -7.03
N VAL A 208 31.75 -25.58 -7.60
CA VAL A 208 32.58 -24.63 -6.86
C VAL A 208 32.21 -23.19 -7.18
N ASP A 209 32.39 -22.33 -6.19
CA ASP A 209 32.19 -20.89 -6.32
C ASP A 209 33.34 -20.23 -7.11
N ARG A 210 33.19 -18.94 -7.46
CA ARG A 210 34.22 -18.04 -7.99
C ARG A 210 35.50 -18.05 -7.15
N LYS A 211 35.37 -18.11 -5.82
CA LYS A 211 36.49 -18.20 -4.86
C LYS A 211 37.14 -19.58 -4.80
N GLY A 212 36.57 -20.59 -5.46
CA GLY A 212 37.06 -21.97 -5.47
C GLY A 212 36.55 -22.85 -4.32
N GLU A 213 35.71 -22.31 -3.44
CA GLU A 213 35.06 -23.07 -2.36
C GLU A 213 34.05 -24.07 -2.91
N LYS A 214 33.97 -25.27 -2.31
CA LYS A 214 33.03 -26.33 -2.72
C LYS A 214 31.63 -26.00 -2.21
N LEU A 215 30.68 -25.82 -3.13
CA LEU A 215 29.28 -25.48 -2.84
C LEU A 215 28.40 -26.71 -2.66
N ARG A 216 28.57 -27.73 -3.52
CA ARG A 216 27.83 -28.99 -3.49
C ARG A 216 28.69 -30.11 -4.08
N THR A 217 28.62 -31.27 -3.44
CA THR A 217 29.21 -32.52 -3.92
C THR A 217 28.09 -33.43 -4.40
N PHE A 218 28.17 -33.88 -5.65
CA PHE A 218 27.26 -34.83 -6.25
C PHE A 218 27.96 -36.20 -6.28
N ASN A 219 27.61 -37.07 -5.34
CA ASN A 219 28.33 -38.33 -5.10
C ASN A 219 27.75 -39.44 -5.98
N LEU A 220 28.60 -40.14 -6.74
CA LEU A 220 28.22 -41.25 -7.61
C LEU A 220 28.70 -42.60 -7.10
N LYS A 221 29.37 -42.70 -5.93
CA LYS A 221 30.01 -43.93 -5.44
C LYS A 221 29.08 -45.16 -5.50
N HIS A 222 27.83 -45.03 -5.06
CA HIS A 222 26.85 -46.12 -4.97
C HIS A 222 25.86 -46.20 -6.15
N VAL A 223 26.17 -45.57 -7.29
CA VAL A 223 25.28 -45.50 -8.46
C VAL A 223 25.99 -46.03 -9.70
N ASP A 224 25.49 -47.12 -10.29
CA ASP A 224 26.09 -47.76 -11.48
C ASP A 224 25.54 -47.20 -12.81
N VAL A 225 24.32 -46.65 -12.77
CA VAL A 225 23.64 -46.04 -13.93
C VAL A 225 23.23 -44.61 -13.59
N VAL A 226 23.76 -43.62 -14.31
CA VAL A 226 23.38 -42.20 -14.16
C VAL A 226 22.43 -41.79 -15.28
N THR A 227 21.26 -41.26 -14.93
CA THR A 227 20.30 -40.74 -15.93
C THR A 227 20.56 -39.27 -16.20
N VAL A 228 20.80 -38.95 -17.47
CA VAL A 228 21.08 -37.60 -17.97
C VAL A 228 19.92 -37.16 -18.85
N GLU A 229 19.13 -36.20 -18.36
CA GLU A 229 18.07 -35.55 -19.13
C GLU A 229 18.59 -34.26 -19.77
N GLN A 230 18.44 -34.11 -21.09
CA GLN A 230 18.83 -32.89 -21.80
C GLN A 230 17.64 -32.19 -22.45
N SER A 231 17.65 -30.87 -22.44
CA SER A 231 16.59 -30.07 -23.08
C SER A 231 16.62 -30.21 -24.61
N GLN A 232 15.47 -30.43 -25.24
CA GLN A 232 15.35 -30.46 -26.71
C GLN A 232 15.90 -29.19 -27.39
N GLU A 233 16.49 -29.35 -28.58
CA GLU A 233 16.95 -28.23 -29.40
C GLU A 233 15.76 -27.56 -30.11
N ASN A 234 15.10 -26.61 -29.43
CA ASN A 234 14.05 -25.80 -30.05
C ASN A 234 14.66 -24.58 -30.76
N TYR A 235 14.15 -24.23 -31.95
CA TYR A 235 14.55 -23.05 -32.75
C TYR A 235 14.35 -21.68 -32.05
N THR A 236 13.70 -21.65 -30.89
CA THR A 236 13.65 -20.47 -30.02
C THR A 236 14.96 -20.38 -29.24
N ALA A 237 15.72 -19.27 -29.36
CA ALA A 237 17.03 -19.00 -28.75
C ALA A 237 17.08 -19.03 -27.19
N LYS A 238 16.65 -20.13 -26.57
CA LYS A 238 16.64 -20.38 -25.14
C LYS A 238 17.89 -21.19 -24.76
N LYS A 239 18.47 -20.87 -23.59
CA LYS A 239 19.66 -21.56 -23.08
C LYS A 239 19.39 -23.05 -22.82
N PRO A 240 20.30 -23.96 -23.19
CA PRO A 240 20.16 -25.38 -22.94
C PRO A 240 20.33 -25.71 -21.46
N TYR A 241 19.62 -26.76 -21.03
CA TYR A 241 19.72 -27.32 -19.70
C TYR A 241 20.15 -28.78 -19.77
N ILE A 242 20.91 -29.20 -18.74
CA ILE A 242 21.21 -30.59 -18.43
C ILE A 242 20.72 -30.87 -17.01
N LEU A 243 20.05 -31.99 -16.82
CA LEU A 243 19.63 -32.51 -15.53
C LEU A 243 20.31 -33.86 -15.30
N LEU A 244 21.04 -33.99 -14.20
CA LEU A 244 21.60 -35.26 -13.73
C LEU A 244 20.73 -35.78 -12.60
N ARG A 245 20.17 -36.98 -12.78
CA ARG A 245 19.33 -37.66 -11.79
C ARG A 245 20.13 -38.74 -11.07
N VAL A 246 20.05 -38.73 -9.75
CA VAL A 246 20.62 -39.75 -8.86
C VAL A 246 19.50 -40.28 -7.97
N PRO A 247 19.41 -41.62 -7.78
CA PRO A 247 18.41 -42.19 -6.88
C PRO A 247 18.61 -41.69 -5.43
N ASN A 248 17.51 -41.32 -4.78
CA ASN A 248 17.45 -40.96 -3.36
C ASN A 248 18.26 -39.71 -2.94
N ASP A 249 18.62 -38.83 -3.88
CA ASP A 249 19.12 -37.48 -3.63
C ASP A 249 18.43 -36.50 -4.61
N HIS A 250 18.62 -35.18 -4.44
CA HIS A 250 18.08 -34.16 -5.32
C HIS A 250 18.87 -34.05 -6.64
N ASP A 251 18.19 -33.67 -7.72
CA ASP A 251 18.77 -33.55 -9.05
C ASP A 251 19.78 -32.39 -9.14
N LEU A 252 20.79 -32.51 -10.02
CA LEU A 252 21.67 -31.41 -10.38
C LEU A 252 21.24 -30.85 -11.74
N VAL A 253 20.74 -29.61 -11.74
CA VAL A 253 20.23 -28.94 -12.95
C VAL A 253 21.16 -27.79 -13.33
N LEU A 254 21.75 -27.87 -14.51
CA LEU A 254 22.72 -26.91 -15.02
C LEU A 254 22.18 -26.20 -16.27
N GLU A 255 22.09 -24.88 -16.22
CA GLU A 255 21.87 -24.00 -17.37
C GLU A 255 23.24 -23.68 -18.01
N LEU A 256 23.43 -24.10 -19.26
CA LEU A 256 24.67 -23.90 -20.01
C LEU A 256 24.53 -22.72 -20.98
N GLU A 257 25.66 -22.13 -21.37
CA GLU A 257 25.65 -20.90 -22.17
C GLU A 257 25.17 -21.11 -23.61
N SER A 258 25.43 -22.28 -24.18
CA SER A 258 25.14 -22.61 -25.59
C SER A 258 25.02 -24.12 -25.82
N ASN A 259 24.41 -24.52 -26.94
CA ASN A 259 24.31 -25.93 -27.33
C ASN A 259 25.70 -26.57 -27.57
N SER A 260 26.72 -25.76 -27.90
CA SER A 260 28.10 -26.24 -28.00
C SER A 260 28.72 -26.49 -26.62
N ALA A 261 28.47 -25.63 -25.63
CA ALA A 261 28.87 -25.86 -24.25
C ALA A 261 28.20 -27.12 -23.66
N ARG A 262 26.94 -27.36 -24.02
CA ARG A 262 26.21 -28.60 -23.68
C ARG A 262 26.90 -29.85 -24.23
N ARG A 263 27.19 -29.88 -25.53
CA ARG A 263 27.90 -31.01 -26.15
C ARG A 263 29.26 -31.28 -25.49
N LYS A 264 30.01 -30.22 -25.18
CA LYS A 264 31.29 -30.33 -24.44
C LYS A 264 31.11 -30.90 -23.03
N PHE A 265 30.07 -30.49 -22.31
CA PHE A 265 29.77 -31.00 -20.97
C PHE A 265 29.44 -32.49 -20.99
N VAL A 266 28.53 -32.89 -21.89
CA VAL A 266 28.11 -34.29 -22.03
C VAL A 266 29.29 -35.20 -22.36
N LYS A 267 30.15 -34.79 -23.31
CA LYS A 267 31.36 -35.55 -23.66
C LYS A 267 32.31 -35.73 -22.45
N LYS A 268 32.56 -34.65 -21.69
CA LYS A 268 33.39 -34.75 -20.48
C LYS A 268 32.76 -35.64 -19.40
N LEU A 269 31.43 -35.59 -19.25
CA LEU A 269 30.71 -36.43 -18.31
C LEU A 269 30.80 -37.92 -18.71
N GLU A 270 30.68 -38.21 -19.99
CA GLU A 270 30.86 -39.55 -20.56
C GLU A 270 32.27 -40.08 -20.28
N ASP A 271 33.32 -39.31 -20.61
CA ASP A 271 34.72 -39.65 -20.35
C ASP A 271 34.95 -39.95 -18.85
N PHE A 272 34.36 -39.13 -17.97
CA PHE A 272 34.45 -39.28 -16.52
C PHE A 272 33.73 -40.53 -15.99
N LEU A 273 32.55 -40.86 -16.53
CA LEU A 273 31.80 -42.05 -16.11
C LEU A 273 32.48 -43.34 -16.59
N VAL A 274 33.04 -43.34 -17.80
CA VAL A 274 33.83 -44.46 -18.34
C VAL A 274 35.07 -44.71 -17.47
N LEU A 275 35.78 -43.66 -17.05
CA LEU A 275 36.94 -43.75 -16.16
C LEU A 275 36.60 -44.46 -14.83
N HIS A 276 35.39 -44.26 -14.31
CA HIS A 276 34.92 -44.85 -13.05
C HIS A 276 34.07 -46.11 -13.23
N LYS A 277 34.05 -46.73 -14.43
CA LYS A 277 33.26 -47.94 -14.74
C LYS A 277 31.75 -47.78 -14.51
N LYS A 278 31.20 -46.60 -14.79
CA LYS A 278 29.77 -46.28 -14.67
C LYS A 278 29.13 -46.10 -16.04
N THR A 279 27.84 -46.37 -16.13
CA THR A 279 27.07 -46.25 -17.38
C THR A 279 26.12 -45.05 -17.31
N MET A 280 25.81 -44.44 -18.46
CA MET A 280 24.85 -43.34 -18.54
C MET A 280 23.68 -43.66 -19.46
N THR A 281 22.50 -43.18 -19.08
CA THR A 281 21.26 -43.27 -19.87
C THR A 281 20.84 -41.87 -20.31
N PHE A 282 20.60 -41.70 -21.61
CA PHE A 282 20.22 -40.41 -22.19
C PHE A 282 18.73 -40.30 -22.43
N VAL A 283 18.14 -39.19 -22.00
CA VAL A 283 16.73 -38.87 -22.22
C VAL A 283 16.59 -37.44 -22.72
N GLU A 284 15.95 -37.24 -23.87
CA GLU A 284 15.60 -35.89 -24.33
C GLU A 284 14.23 -35.48 -23.80
N SER A 285 14.10 -34.24 -23.35
CA SER A 285 12.85 -33.74 -22.77
C SER A 285 12.61 -32.26 -23.07
N ASN A 286 11.34 -31.85 -23.08
CA ASN A 286 10.98 -30.45 -23.16
C ASN A 286 11.47 -29.72 -21.91
N ARG A 287 12.14 -28.57 -22.08
CA ARG A 287 12.73 -27.77 -20.99
C ARG A 287 11.75 -27.52 -19.84
N ASP A 288 10.54 -27.06 -20.15
CA ASP A 288 9.60 -26.64 -19.10
C ASP A 288 9.04 -27.87 -18.35
N LEU A 289 8.90 -29.01 -19.05
CA LEU A 289 8.54 -30.29 -18.44
C LEU A 289 9.67 -30.88 -17.58
N MET A 290 10.92 -30.78 -18.04
CA MET A 290 12.11 -31.23 -17.32
C MET A 290 12.29 -30.44 -16.01
N LEU A 291 12.18 -29.10 -16.05
CA LEU A 291 12.21 -28.27 -14.84
C LEU A 291 11.01 -28.53 -13.92
N ALA A 292 9.85 -28.85 -14.48
CA ALA A 292 8.67 -29.24 -13.70
C ALA A 292 8.85 -30.59 -13.01
N LYS A 293 9.56 -31.55 -13.63
CA LYS A 293 9.86 -32.88 -13.06
C LYS A 293 11.08 -32.93 -12.14
N ALA A 294 12.02 -32.00 -12.29
CA ALA A 294 13.27 -31.97 -11.53
C ALA A 294 13.05 -31.97 -10.00
N GLU A 295 13.70 -32.90 -9.29
CA GLU A 295 13.68 -32.94 -7.83
C GLU A 295 14.72 -31.96 -7.27
N THR A 296 14.32 -30.72 -6.97
CA THR A 296 15.23 -29.75 -6.34
C THR A 296 15.40 -30.02 -4.85
N ARG A 297 16.47 -29.47 -4.24
CA ARG A 297 16.68 -29.52 -2.78
C ARG A 297 15.46 -29.05 -1.99
N GLU A 298 14.82 -27.98 -2.43
CA GLU A 298 13.63 -27.45 -1.76
C GLU A 298 12.40 -28.37 -1.92
N ARG A 299 12.22 -28.97 -3.11
CA ARG A 299 11.14 -29.95 -3.34
C ARG A 299 11.36 -31.21 -2.51
N ARG A 300 12.61 -31.67 -2.42
CA ARG A 300 13.01 -32.79 -1.57
C ARG A 300 12.77 -32.45 -0.10
N GLN A 301 13.16 -31.27 0.37
CA GLN A 301 12.85 -30.79 1.72
C GLN A 301 11.34 -30.75 1.99
N LYS A 302 10.53 -30.27 1.05
CA LYS A 302 9.06 -30.28 1.16
C LYS A 302 8.49 -31.71 1.21
N ARG A 303 9.07 -32.65 0.47
CA ARG A 303 8.71 -34.06 0.53
C ARG A 303 9.09 -34.68 1.88
N LEU A 304 10.25 -34.33 2.44
CA LEU A 304 10.65 -34.73 3.78
C LEU A 304 9.73 -34.13 4.87
N GLU A 305 9.33 -32.86 4.72
CA GLU A 305 8.32 -32.26 5.60
C GLU A 305 6.97 -32.99 5.49
N HIS A 306 6.60 -33.42 4.28
CA HIS A 306 5.42 -34.27 4.07
C HIS A 306 5.56 -35.65 4.73
N PHE A 307 6.75 -36.25 4.64
CA PHE A 307 7.11 -37.49 5.32
C PHE A 307 6.90 -37.38 6.84
N PHE A 308 7.48 -36.36 7.48
CA PHE A 308 7.31 -36.15 8.92
C PHE A 308 5.85 -35.88 9.29
N ARG A 309 5.16 -35.05 8.50
CA ARG A 309 3.74 -34.75 8.69
C ARG A 309 2.85 -35.98 8.63
N GLU A 310 3.05 -36.87 7.66
CA GLU A 310 2.26 -38.11 7.55
C GLU A 310 2.60 -39.06 8.70
N ALA A 311 3.87 -39.18 9.09
CA ALA A 311 4.26 -39.98 10.25
C ALA A 311 3.59 -39.48 11.54
N TYR A 312 3.54 -38.15 11.75
CA TYR A 312 2.83 -37.54 12.87
C TYR A 312 1.31 -37.65 12.76
N ALA A 313 0.73 -37.52 11.57
CA ALA A 313 -0.71 -37.71 11.38
C ALA A 313 -1.13 -39.15 11.70
N LEU A 314 -0.33 -40.16 11.35
CA LEU A 314 -0.60 -41.57 11.66
C LEU A 314 -0.49 -41.88 13.17
N THR A 315 0.48 -41.28 13.85
CA THR A 315 0.70 -41.50 15.29
C THR A 315 -0.36 -40.80 16.17
N PHE A 316 -0.74 -39.58 15.81
CA PHE A 316 -1.54 -38.69 16.66
C PHE A 316 -2.96 -38.38 16.15
N GLY A 317 -3.30 -38.71 14.89
CA GLY A 317 -4.53 -38.29 14.22
C GLY A 317 -5.75 -39.21 14.37
N LEU A 318 -5.65 -40.34 15.08
CA LEU A 318 -6.76 -41.28 15.26
C LEU A 318 -7.17 -41.37 16.73
N ARG A 319 -8.45 -41.11 17.04
CA ARG A 319 -9.05 -41.51 18.32
C ARG A 319 -9.07 -43.05 18.39
N PRO A 320 -8.97 -43.67 19.59
CA PRO A 320 -9.15 -45.12 19.72
C PRO A 320 -10.53 -45.50 19.14
N GLY A 321 -10.55 -46.23 18.01
CA GLY A 321 -11.79 -46.72 17.38
C GLY A 321 -12.22 -46.04 16.06
N GLU A 322 -11.60 -44.95 15.61
CA GLU A 322 -11.93 -44.34 14.31
C GLU A 322 -11.14 -44.97 13.15
N ARG A 323 -11.83 -45.50 12.12
CA ARG A 323 -11.22 -45.86 10.82
C ARG A 323 -11.40 -44.69 9.84
N ARG A 324 -10.35 -44.38 9.08
CA ARG A 324 -10.29 -43.28 8.09
C ARG A 324 -11.49 -43.33 7.13
N ARG A 325 -12.21 -42.21 6.97
CA ARG A 325 -13.12 -42.03 5.80
C ARG A 325 -12.24 -41.94 4.55
N ARG A 326 -12.33 -42.94 3.68
CA ARG A 326 -11.77 -42.91 2.32
C ARG A 326 -12.57 -41.91 1.49
N SER A 327 -12.07 -40.69 1.34
CA SER A 327 -12.54 -39.76 0.32
C SER A 327 -11.41 -38.81 -0.10
N ASP A 328 -10.68 -39.21 -1.14
CA ASP A 328 -10.28 -38.39 -2.30
C ASP A 328 -9.22 -39.15 -3.12
N ALA A 329 -9.65 -39.73 -4.23
CA ALA A 329 -8.89 -40.67 -5.07
C ALA A 329 -7.72 -40.05 -5.88
N SER A 330 -7.36 -38.78 -5.65
CA SER A 330 -6.26 -38.09 -6.34
C SER A 330 -4.97 -37.96 -5.50
N LEU A 331 -5.01 -38.31 -4.20
CA LEU A 331 -3.89 -38.18 -3.25
C LEU A 331 -3.08 -39.48 -3.04
N ASP A 332 -3.54 -40.63 -3.53
CA ASP A 332 -2.90 -41.93 -3.27
C ASP A 332 -1.49 -42.06 -3.89
N GLY A 333 -1.21 -41.35 -4.98
CA GLY A 333 0.11 -41.34 -5.60
C GLY A 333 1.18 -40.65 -4.76
N GLU A 334 0.88 -39.50 -4.17
CA GLU A 334 1.83 -38.75 -3.33
C GLU A 334 2.12 -39.48 -2.02
N VAL A 335 1.11 -40.03 -1.36
CA VAL A 335 1.26 -40.80 -0.12
C VAL A 335 2.14 -42.04 -0.34
N MET A 336 1.93 -42.78 -1.44
CA MET A 336 2.77 -43.93 -1.79
C MET A 336 4.21 -43.53 -2.10
N THR A 337 4.44 -42.38 -2.74
CA THR A 337 5.82 -41.89 -2.94
C THR A 337 6.50 -41.51 -1.64
N VAL A 338 5.76 -40.98 -0.65
CA VAL A 338 6.28 -40.58 0.67
C VAL A 338 6.60 -41.78 1.54
N MET A 339 5.78 -42.83 1.53
CA MET A 339 6.09 -44.08 2.25
C MET A 339 7.35 -44.78 1.72
N ARG A 340 7.71 -44.53 0.46
CA ARG A 340 8.93 -45.05 -0.18
C ARG A 340 10.16 -44.15 -0.01
N THR A 341 10.03 -42.95 0.58
CA THR A 341 11.20 -42.10 0.81
C THR A 341 11.99 -42.58 2.03
N SER A 342 13.31 -42.64 1.89
CA SER A 342 14.25 -42.83 2.99
C SER A 342 15.07 -41.56 3.23
N LEU A 343 15.44 -41.35 4.48
CA LEU A 343 16.13 -40.17 4.97
C LEU A 343 17.60 -40.52 5.20
N SER A 344 18.53 -39.78 4.59
CA SER A 344 19.95 -39.92 4.90
C SER A 344 20.29 -39.28 6.25
N LYS A 345 21.42 -39.68 6.85
CA LYS A 345 21.95 -39.07 8.07
C LYS A 345 22.09 -37.54 7.97
N SER A 346 22.53 -37.04 6.82
CA SER A 346 22.66 -35.60 6.58
C SER A 346 21.32 -34.87 6.52
N GLU A 347 20.28 -35.51 5.98
CA GLU A 347 18.93 -34.95 5.89
C GLU A 347 18.22 -35.01 7.26
N PHE A 348 18.46 -36.08 8.02
CA PHE A 348 17.99 -36.19 9.41
C PHE A 348 18.62 -35.10 10.28
N ALA A 349 19.94 -34.92 10.19
CA ALA A 349 20.66 -33.83 10.86
C ALA A 349 20.09 -32.46 10.47
N ALA A 350 19.93 -32.22 9.17
CA ALA A 350 19.40 -30.96 8.66
C ALA A 350 17.95 -30.70 9.12
N ALA A 351 17.12 -31.74 9.24
CA ALA A 351 15.76 -31.64 9.75
C ALA A 351 15.71 -31.30 11.25
N LEU A 352 16.71 -31.75 12.04
CA LEU A 352 16.92 -31.34 13.44
C LEU A 352 17.58 -29.95 13.55
N GLY A 353 18.26 -29.50 12.50
CA GLY A 353 19.06 -28.26 12.49
C GLY A 353 20.48 -28.44 13.01
N MET A 354 20.98 -29.68 13.00
CA MET A 354 22.28 -30.10 13.52
C MET A 354 23.25 -30.50 12.39
N LYS A 355 24.55 -30.60 12.68
CA LYS A 355 25.52 -31.16 11.74
C LYS A 355 25.39 -32.70 11.74
N GLN A 356 25.67 -33.31 10.60
CA GLN A 356 25.67 -34.78 10.47
C GLN A 356 26.66 -35.49 11.40
N ASP A 357 27.69 -34.76 11.84
CA ASP A 357 28.77 -35.25 12.68
C ASP A 357 28.49 -35.05 14.17
N ASP A 358 27.42 -34.33 14.53
CA ASP A 358 27.05 -34.09 15.92
C ASP A 358 26.66 -35.42 16.59
N MET A 359 27.20 -35.67 17.78
CA MET A 359 27.06 -36.94 18.49
C MET A 359 25.60 -37.32 18.70
N PHE A 360 24.74 -36.41 19.13
CA PHE A 360 23.31 -36.65 19.30
C PHE A 360 22.64 -37.13 18.00
N VAL A 361 22.95 -36.52 16.85
CA VAL A 361 22.42 -36.98 15.56
C VAL A 361 22.93 -38.37 15.25
N ARG A 362 24.23 -38.64 15.45
CA ARG A 362 24.81 -39.96 15.21
C ARG A 362 24.13 -41.04 16.08
N LYS A 363 23.97 -40.77 17.38
CA LYS A 363 23.39 -41.71 18.34
C LYS A 363 21.90 -41.94 18.07
N MET A 364 21.13 -40.86 17.90
CA MET A 364 19.70 -40.95 17.58
C MET A 364 19.48 -41.65 16.22
N PHE A 365 20.31 -41.36 15.22
CA PHE A 365 20.24 -42.03 13.92
C PHE A 365 20.48 -43.52 14.05
N ASN A 366 21.50 -43.95 14.79
CA ASN A 366 21.82 -45.37 15.00
C ASN A 366 20.75 -46.12 15.83
N ILE A 367 19.94 -45.41 16.64
CA ILE A 367 18.81 -45.99 17.39
C ILE A 367 17.58 -46.15 16.49
N VAL A 368 17.35 -45.20 15.59
CA VAL A 368 16.21 -45.24 14.66
C VAL A 368 16.47 -46.23 13.52
N ASP A 369 17.68 -46.26 12.99
CA ASP A 369 18.14 -47.17 11.92
C ASP A 369 18.34 -48.59 12.49
N LYS A 370 17.30 -49.44 12.35
CA LYS A 370 17.27 -50.79 12.93
C LYS A 370 17.95 -51.79 12.00
N ASP A 371 17.82 -51.61 10.70
CA ASP A 371 18.41 -52.49 9.69
C ASP A 371 19.88 -52.14 9.36
N LYS A 372 20.37 -51.01 9.86
CA LYS A 372 21.73 -50.49 9.69
C LYS A 372 22.09 -50.25 8.23
N ASP A 373 21.11 -49.89 7.40
CA ASP A 373 21.31 -49.58 5.99
C ASP A 373 21.92 -48.18 5.75
N GLY A 374 22.12 -47.39 6.82
CA GLY A 374 22.69 -46.06 6.77
C GLY A 374 21.70 -44.98 6.32
N ARG A 375 20.42 -45.33 6.24
CA ARG A 375 19.26 -44.46 5.98
C ARG A 375 18.17 -44.77 7.02
N ILE A 376 17.15 -43.92 7.06
CA ILE A 376 15.97 -44.15 7.91
C ILE A 376 14.76 -44.26 7.00
N SER A 377 14.09 -45.41 7.03
CA SER A 377 12.84 -45.65 6.31
C SER A 377 11.64 -45.00 7.02
N PHE A 378 10.51 -44.87 6.31
CA PHE A 378 9.26 -44.36 6.90
C PHE A 378 8.79 -45.22 8.08
N GLN A 379 8.95 -46.54 7.98
CA GLN A 379 8.49 -47.48 8.99
C GLN A 379 9.31 -47.37 10.28
N GLU A 380 10.64 -47.33 10.16
CA GLU A 380 11.54 -47.17 11.31
C GLU A 380 11.28 -45.87 12.05
N PHE A 381 11.16 -44.76 11.31
CA PHE A 381 10.85 -43.47 11.91
C PHE A 381 9.49 -43.47 12.61
N LEU A 382 8.45 -44.05 11.99
CA LEU A 382 7.11 -44.14 12.57
C LEU A 382 7.11 -44.95 13.87
N GLU A 383 7.79 -46.10 13.89
CA GLU A 383 7.89 -46.95 15.08
C GLU A 383 8.55 -46.22 16.25
N THR A 384 9.65 -45.49 15.98
CA THR A 384 10.31 -44.69 17.01
C THR A 384 9.39 -43.59 17.55
N VAL A 385 8.65 -42.88 16.69
CA VAL A 385 7.71 -41.84 17.13
C VAL A 385 6.51 -42.43 17.91
N VAL A 386 5.99 -43.60 17.52
CA VAL A 386 4.95 -44.32 18.28
C VAL A 386 5.47 -44.67 19.68
N LEU A 387 6.71 -45.14 19.79
CA LEU A 387 7.34 -45.49 21.06
C LEU A 387 7.50 -44.26 21.97
N PHE A 388 7.96 -43.12 21.44
CA PHE A 388 8.03 -41.86 22.19
C PHE A 388 6.67 -41.24 22.53
N SER A 389 5.61 -41.57 21.79
CA SER A 389 4.25 -41.08 22.09
C SER A 389 3.52 -41.98 23.10
N ARG A 390 3.39 -43.27 22.80
CA ARG A 390 2.52 -44.24 23.50
C ARG A 390 3.28 -45.23 24.39
N GLY A 391 4.61 -45.26 24.34
CA GLY A 391 5.43 -46.11 25.20
C GLY A 391 5.29 -45.77 26.68
N LYS A 392 5.61 -46.72 27.57
CA LYS A 392 5.65 -46.46 29.00
C LYS A 392 6.78 -45.48 29.31
N THR A 393 6.70 -44.76 30.43
CA THR A 393 7.76 -43.82 30.86
C THR A 393 9.11 -44.53 31.02
N ASP A 394 9.08 -45.78 31.48
CA ASP A 394 10.26 -46.64 31.60
C ASP A 394 10.89 -46.99 30.24
N ASP A 395 10.08 -47.36 29.23
CA ASP A 395 10.59 -47.63 27.86
C ASP A 395 11.29 -46.40 27.26
N LYS A 396 10.80 -45.20 27.57
CA LYS A 396 11.35 -43.93 27.06
C LYS A 396 12.64 -43.53 27.77
N LEU A 397 12.69 -43.72 29.10
CA LEU A 397 13.91 -43.50 29.87
C LEU A 397 15.02 -44.45 29.44
N ARG A 398 14.67 -45.71 29.13
CA ARG A 398 15.62 -46.70 28.62
C ARG A 398 16.22 -46.30 27.28
N ILE A 399 15.44 -45.75 26.35
CA ILE A 399 15.98 -45.23 25.07
C ILE A 399 16.96 -44.07 25.29
N ILE A 400 16.66 -43.18 26.24
CA ILE A 400 17.55 -42.05 26.55
C ILE A 400 18.83 -42.56 27.23
N PHE A 401 18.71 -43.56 28.11
CA PHE A 401 19.84 -44.23 28.76
C PHE A 401 20.75 -44.92 27.72
N ASP A 402 20.16 -45.70 26.82
CA ASP A 402 20.87 -46.38 25.71
C ASP A 402 21.47 -45.39 24.69
N MET A 403 20.98 -44.14 24.67
CA MET A 403 21.56 -43.05 23.89
C MET A 403 22.76 -42.40 24.61
N CYS A 404 22.85 -42.49 25.93
CA CYS A 404 23.99 -41.96 26.69
C CYS A 404 25.16 -42.94 26.66
N ASP A 405 24.88 -44.22 26.93
CA ASP A 405 25.80 -45.36 26.98
C ASP A 405 26.44 -45.62 25.60
N ASN A 406 27.69 -45.17 25.39
CA ASN A 406 28.38 -45.28 24.10
C ASN A 406 28.93 -46.68 23.86
N ASP A 407 29.44 -47.32 24.89
CA ASP A 407 30.12 -48.61 24.82
C ASP A 407 29.17 -49.80 25.08
N ARG A 408 27.90 -49.52 25.40
CA ARG A 408 26.84 -50.48 25.71
C ARG A 408 27.16 -51.33 26.93
N ASN A 409 27.88 -50.77 27.89
CA ASN A 409 28.30 -51.46 29.10
C ASN A 409 27.19 -51.51 30.19
N GLY A 410 26.07 -50.83 29.99
CA GLY A 410 24.92 -50.80 30.90
C GLY A 410 25.04 -49.79 32.06
N VAL A 411 26.04 -48.91 32.04
CA VAL A 411 26.25 -47.81 32.99
C VAL A 411 26.66 -46.53 32.24
N ILE A 412 26.27 -45.35 32.73
CA ILE A 412 26.67 -44.06 32.14
C ILE A 412 27.71 -43.41 33.03
N ASP A 413 28.94 -43.27 32.56
CA ASP A 413 29.98 -42.53 33.26
C ASP A 413 29.86 -41.01 33.06
N LYS A 414 30.49 -40.26 33.97
CA LYS A 414 30.43 -38.78 33.99
C LYS A 414 30.93 -38.16 32.67
N GLY A 415 31.87 -38.83 31.99
CA GLY A 415 32.35 -38.46 30.66
C GLY A 415 31.26 -38.56 29.60
N GLU A 416 30.57 -39.71 29.53
CA GLU A 416 29.49 -39.95 28.57
C GLU A 416 28.29 -39.02 28.76
N LEU A 417 27.92 -38.74 30.02
CA LEU A 417 26.86 -37.79 30.34
C LEU A 417 27.25 -36.35 29.96
N SER A 418 28.49 -35.96 30.21
CA SER A 418 29.04 -34.65 29.81
C SER A 418 29.07 -34.47 28.30
N GLU A 419 29.47 -35.50 27.56
CA GLU A 419 29.44 -35.49 26.10
C GLU A 419 28.01 -35.42 25.53
N MET A 420 27.05 -36.10 26.15
CA MET A 420 25.64 -36.06 25.73
C MET A 420 25.03 -34.68 25.98
N MET A 421 25.24 -34.11 27.17
CA MET A 421 24.79 -32.75 27.50
C MET A 421 25.45 -31.70 26.63
N ARG A 422 26.75 -31.84 26.35
CA ARG A 422 27.47 -31.01 25.36
C ARG A 422 26.82 -31.09 23.99
N SER A 423 26.51 -32.29 23.52
CA SER A 423 25.87 -32.47 22.22
C SER A 423 24.44 -31.89 22.17
N LEU A 424 23.70 -31.89 23.28
CA LEU A 424 22.37 -31.26 23.41
C LEU A 424 22.48 -29.72 23.47
N VAL A 425 23.50 -29.20 24.15
CA VAL A 425 23.79 -27.76 24.23
C VAL A 425 24.28 -27.22 22.88
N GLU A 426 25.03 -28.01 22.12
CA GLU A 426 25.45 -27.68 20.75
C GLU A 426 24.26 -27.51 19.78
N ILE A 427 23.10 -28.13 20.07
CA ILE A 427 21.82 -27.94 19.32
C ILE A 427 21.38 -26.47 19.35
N ALA A 428 21.66 -25.76 20.44
CA ALA A 428 21.32 -24.35 20.62
C ALA A 428 22.18 -23.41 19.76
N ARG A 429 23.21 -23.94 19.09
CA ARG A 429 24.02 -23.27 18.05
C ARG A 429 24.58 -21.90 18.44
N THR A 430 24.76 -21.61 19.72
CA THR A 430 25.15 -20.27 20.18
C THR A 430 26.15 -20.32 21.32
N THR A 431 27.42 -20.17 20.94
CA THR A 431 28.62 -20.19 21.79
C THR A 431 28.88 -21.55 22.44
N SER A 432 30.07 -22.10 22.21
CA SER A 432 30.59 -23.24 22.97
C SER A 432 30.55 -22.88 24.45
N VAL A 433 29.65 -23.50 25.21
CA VAL A 433 29.69 -23.47 26.67
C VAL A 433 31.05 -24.03 27.08
N THR A 434 31.77 -23.33 27.97
CA THR A 434 33.10 -23.77 28.39
C THR A 434 32.99 -25.06 29.19
N ASP A 435 34.01 -25.92 29.08
CA ASP A 435 34.02 -27.24 29.74
C ASP A 435 33.79 -27.13 31.27
N GLU A 436 34.23 -26.03 31.88
CA GLU A 436 34.01 -25.72 33.29
C GLU A 436 32.52 -25.54 33.64
N GLN A 437 31.75 -24.84 32.80
CA GLN A 437 30.32 -24.62 33.05
C GLN A 437 29.50 -25.90 32.93
N VAL A 438 29.85 -26.78 31.99
CA VAL A 438 29.19 -28.10 31.83
C VAL A 438 29.51 -29.01 33.00
N ASN A 439 30.75 -29.00 33.49
CA ASN A 439 31.15 -29.80 34.64
C ASN A 439 30.49 -29.30 35.94
N GLU A 440 30.43 -27.99 36.19
CA GLU A 440 29.68 -27.41 37.31
C GLU A 440 28.18 -27.78 37.26
N LEU A 441 27.58 -27.81 36.06
CA LEU A 441 26.18 -28.21 35.87
C LEU A 441 25.95 -29.68 36.26
N ILE A 442 26.85 -30.57 35.86
CA ILE A 442 26.76 -32.01 36.18
C ILE A 442 26.98 -32.22 37.67
N ASP A 443 27.93 -31.50 38.26
CA ASP A 443 28.18 -31.57 39.71
C ASP A 443 26.97 -31.10 40.51
N GLY A 444 26.29 -30.03 40.08
CA GLY A 444 25.02 -29.61 40.66
C GLY A 444 23.91 -30.65 40.55
N MET A 445 23.77 -31.32 39.39
CA MET A 445 22.77 -32.39 39.21
C MET A 445 23.05 -33.62 40.08
N PHE A 446 24.32 -33.99 40.28
CA PHE A 446 24.70 -35.10 41.15
C PHE A 446 24.47 -34.76 42.62
N GLN A 447 24.68 -33.49 43.01
CA GLN A 447 24.44 -32.98 44.35
C GLN A 447 22.93 -32.95 44.70
N ASP A 448 22.08 -32.46 43.79
CA ASP A 448 20.63 -32.36 44.01
C ASP A 448 19.95 -33.72 44.29
N VAL A 449 20.55 -34.81 43.83
CA VAL A 449 20.01 -36.19 43.91
C VAL A 449 20.75 -37.02 44.98
N GLY A 450 21.79 -36.48 45.63
CA GLY A 450 22.59 -37.17 46.64
C GLY A 450 23.54 -38.24 46.09
N LEU A 451 23.95 -38.11 44.82
CA LEU A 451 24.83 -39.05 44.10
C LEU A 451 26.29 -38.57 44.04
N GLU A 452 26.72 -37.70 44.97
CA GLU A 452 28.02 -37.00 44.97
C GLU A 452 29.25 -37.92 44.88
N HIS A 453 29.14 -39.19 45.30
CA HIS A 453 30.27 -40.13 45.37
C HIS A 453 30.29 -41.20 44.27
N LYS A 454 29.32 -41.20 43.35
CA LYS A 454 29.28 -42.19 42.24
C LYS A 454 29.91 -41.59 40.98
N ASN A 455 30.89 -42.31 40.41
CA ASN A 455 31.51 -41.93 39.12
C ASN A 455 30.76 -42.48 37.90
N HIS A 456 29.79 -43.38 38.11
CA HIS A 456 28.95 -44.01 37.09
C HIS A 456 27.48 -44.06 37.55
N LEU A 457 26.56 -43.90 36.61
CA LEU A 457 25.11 -43.94 36.82
C LEU A 457 24.56 -45.26 36.25
N THR A 458 23.96 -46.07 37.10
CA THR A 458 23.14 -47.22 36.63
C THR A 458 21.80 -46.73 36.08
N TYR A 459 21.05 -47.58 35.37
CA TYR A 459 19.72 -47.23 34.87
C TYR A 459 18.77 -46.72 35.97
N GLU A 460 18.83 -47.32 37.17
CA GLU A 460 18.02 -46.87 38.31
C GLU A 460 18.52 -45.54 38.90
N ASP A 461 19.83 -45.30 38.92
CA ASP A 461 20.40 -44.01 39.33
C ASP A 461 20.04 -42.90 38.34
N PHE A 462 20.08 -43.19 37.03
CA PHE A 462 19.66 -42.30 35.96
C PHE A 462 18.16 -41.99 36.03
N LYS A 463 17.34 -43.00 36.33
CA LYS A 463 15.90 -42.88 36.55
C LYS A 463 15.56 -42.04 37.79
N LEU A 464 16.39 -42.12 38.83
CA LEU A 464 16.29 -41.27 40.02
C LEU A 464 16.68 -39.82 39.69
N MET A 465 17.74 -39.61 38.90
CA MET A 465 18.19 -38.29 38.46
C MET A 465 17.16 -37.56 37.59
N MET A 466 16.39 -38.30 36.79
CA MET A 466 15.31 -37.76 35.96
C MET A 466 13.97 -37.57 36.71
N LYS A 467 13.94 -37.75 38.04
CA LYS A 467 12.75 -37.58 38.88
C LYS A 467 12.72 -36.15 39.47
N GLU A 468 11.58 -35.47 39.40
CA GLU A 468 11.46 -34.08 39.88
C GLU A 468 11.58 -33.99 41.42
N TYR A 469 12.00 -32.81 41.93
CA TYR A 469 12.17 -32.47 43.36
C TYR A 469 10.90 -32.67 44.23
N LYS A 470 9.74 -33.02 43.64
CA LYS A 470 8.47 -33.25 44.36
C LYS A 470 7.81 -34.62 44.10
N GLY A 471 8.52 -35.57 43.48
CA GLY A 471 8.17 -37.00 43.55
C GLY A 471 7.30 -37.56 42.42
N ASP A 472 6.78 -36.72 41.50
CA ASP A 472 6.14 -37.22 40.27
C ASP A 472 7.18 -37.45 39.17
N PHE A 473 7.02 -38.56 38.45
CA PHE A 473 7.83 -38.81 37.25
C PHE A 473 7.56 -37.70 36.24
N VAL A 474 8.62 -37.17 35.62
CA VAL A 474 8.46 -36.42 34.36
C VAL A 474 7.64 -37.33 33.46
N ALA A 475 6.48 -36.85 33.00
CA ALA A 475 5.68 -37.57 32.02
C ALA A 475 6.42 -37.54 30.68
N ILE A 476 7.55 -38.25 30.59
CA ILE A 476 8.35 -38.39 29.38
C ILE A 476 7.43 -39.07 28.38
N GLY A 477 7.04 -38.34 27.34
CA GLY A 477 6.04 -38.78 26.40
C GLY A 477 5.30 -37.63 25.75
N LEU A 478 5.08 -37.73 24.45
CA LEU A 478 4.19 -36.81 23.74
C LEU A 478 2.73 -37.05 24.16
N ASP A 479 2.35 -36.68 25.38
CA ASP A 479 0.95 -36.66 25.82
C ASP A 479 0.28 -35.43 25.20
N CYS A 480 -0.26 -35.65 24.01
CA CYS A 480 -0.82 -34.61 23.15
C CYS A 480 -2.34 -34.49 23.28
N LYS A 481 -2.95 -35.10 24.31
CA LYS A 481 -4.32 -34.79 24.70
C LYS A 481 -4.25 -33.53 25.55
N GLY A 482 -4.68 -32.38 25.01
CA GLY A 482 -4.74 -31.13 25.76
C GLY A 482 -5.46 -31.34 27.10
N ALA A 483 -4.68 -31.52 28.17
CA ALA A 483 -5.16 -31.88 29.48
C ALA A 483 -5.73 -30.64 30.14
N LYS A 484 -7.00 -30.69 30.53
CA LYS A 484 -7.67 -29.63 31.31
C LYS A 484 -6.91 -29.44 32.63
N GLN A 485 -6.21 -28.32 32.81
CA GLN A 485 -5.70 -27.92 34.13
C GLN A 485 -6.49 -26.74 34.69
N ASN A 486 -6.92 -26.88 35.95
CA ASN A 486 -7.71 -25.89 36.69
C ASN A 486 -6.78 -24.83 37.31
N PHE A 487 -7.09 -23.55 37.08
CA PHE A 487 -6.25 -22.38 37.41
C PHE A 487 -6.41 -21.85 38.86
N LEU A 488 -6.73 -22.68 39.86
CA LEU A 488 -6.93 -22.19 41.23
C LEU A 488 -6.03 -22.91 42.23
N ASP A 489 -4.72 -22.66 42.14
CA ASP A 489 -3.87 -22.75 43.32
C ASP A 489 -2.76 -21.68 43.29
N THR A 490 -2.68 -20.88 44.35
CA THR A 490 -1.97 -19.58 44.34
C THR A 490 -0.55 -19.67 44.92
N SER A 491 -0.03 -20.88 45.10
CA SER A 491 1.25 -21.16 45.74
C SER A 491 2.32 -21.73 44.78
N THR A 492 1.99 -21.96 43.51
CA THR A 492 2.91 -22.48 42.50
C THR A 492 3.24 -21.40 41.47
N ASN A 493 4.36 -20.72 41.66
CA ASN A 493 4.90 -19.81 40.65
C ASN A 493 5.15 -20.59 39.34
N VAL A 494 4.37 -20.25 38.30
CA VAL A 494 4.59 -20.60 36.89
C VAL A 494 4.37 -22.10 36.54
N ALA A 495 3.28 -22.69 37.01
CA ALA A 495 2.81 -23.98 36.48
C ALA A 495 2.06 -23.81 35.14
N ARG A 496 2.79 -24.11 34.04
CA ARG A 496 2.35 -24.65 32.73
C ARG A 496 1.07 -24.03 32.11
N MET A 497 1.24 -23.00 31.27
CA MET A 497 0.21 -22.47 30.36
C MET A 497 -0.02 -23.37 29.14
N THR A 498 -0.42 -24.63 29.34
CA THR A 498 -0.70 -25.56 28.24
C THR A 498 -2.07 -26.23 28.40
N SER A 499 -3.15 -25.50 28.09
CA SER A 499 -4.39 -26.08 27.51
C SER A 499 -5.41 -24.96 27.25
N PHE A 500 -5.68 -24.63 26.00
CA PHE A 500 -6.70 -23.63 25.65
C PHE A 500 -7.79 -24.25 24.76
N HIS A 501 -8.78 -24.87 25.41
CA HIS A 501 -10.15 -24.87 24.92
C HIS A 501 -11.08 -24.86 26.14
N ILE A 502 -11.74 -23.73 26.39
CA ILE A 502 -12.83 -23.60 27.35
C ILE A 502 -14.10 -23.29 26.55
N GLU A 503 -15.20 -23.93 26.94
CA GLU A 503 -16.54 -23.69 26.41
C GLU A 503 -16.93 -22.22 26.66
N PRO A 504 -17.62 -21.55 25.73
CA PRO A 504 -18.05 -20.18 25.93
C PRO A 504 -18.91 -20.10 27.20
N ILE A 505 -18.48 -19.28 28.15
CA ILE A 505 -19.31 -18.90 29.30
C ILE A 505 -20.61 -18.32 28.70
N SER A 506 -21.75 -18.87 29.12
CA SER A 506 -23.06 -18.38 28.72
C SER A 506 -23.28 -17.00 29.32
N ASP A 507 -22.81 -15.95 28.62
CA ASP A 507 -23.21 -14.58 28.89
C ASP A 507 -24.72 -14.49 28.71
N SER A 508 -25.45 -14.12 29.77
CA SER A 508 -26.88 -13.83 29.69
C SER A 508 -27.09 -12.76 28.61
N ARG A 509 -27.89 -13.07 27.59
CA ARG A 509 -28.19 -12.15 26.47
C ARG A 509 -28.57 -10.77 27.01
N ARG A 510 -27.69 -9.79 26.82
CA ARG A 510 -28.03 -8.37 26.98
C ARG A 510 -29.00 -7.98 25.87
N HIS A 511 -29.83 -6.98 26.12
CA HIS A 511 -30.82 -6.53 25.16
C HIS A 511 -30.13 -6.00 23.89
N TRP A 512 -30.61 -6.37 22.69
CA TRP A 512 -30.00 -6.01 21.39
C TRP A 512 -29.68 -4.51 21.24
N MET A 513 -30.51 -3.64 21.83
CA MET A 513 -30.30 -2.19 21.84
C MET A 513 -29.06 -1.76 22.63
N GLN A 514 -28.78 -2.42 23.76
CA GLN A 514 -27.61 -2.10 24.59
C GLN A 514 -26.32 -2.56 23.90
N GLU A 515 -26.30 -3.74 23.27
CA GLU A 515 -25.14 -4.17 22.49
C GLU A 515 -24.87 -3.26 21.30
N LYS A 516 -25.92 -2.79 20.61
CA LYS A 516 -25.79 -1.80 19.54
C LYS A 516 -25.31 -0.46 20.07
N TRP A 517 -25.83 0.02 21.21
CA TRP A 517 -25.39 1.27 21.83
C TRP A 517 -23.94 1.21 22.30
N ASP A 518 -23.53 0.12 22.95
CA ASP A 518 -22.13 -0.11 23.34
C ASP A 518 -21.24 -0.17 22.09
N CYS A 519 -21.65 -0.87 21.03
CA CYS A 519 -20.93 -0.91 19.76
C CYS A 519 -20.79 0.48 19.11
N TYR A 520 -21.87 1.29 19.11
CA TYR A 520 -21.84 2.66 18.58
C TYR A 520 -20.98 3.59 19.43
N THR A 521 -21.08 3.51 20.76
CA THR A 521 -20.27 4.33 21.67
C THR A 521 -18.79 3.98 21.58
N THR A 522 -18.43 2.69 21.53
CA THR A 522 -17.06 2.24 21.23
C THR A 522 -16.59 2.75 19.87
N PHE A 523 -17.40 2.64 18.80
CA PHE A 523 -17.04 3.15 17.48
C PHE A 523 -16.79 4.66 17.49
N LEU A 524 -17.64 5.43 18.20
CA LEU A 524 -17.50 6.87 18.35
C LEU A 524 -16.25 7.23 19.17
N GLU A 525 -15.94 6.50 20.23
CA GLU A 525 -14.73 6.72 21.04
C GLU A 525 -13.44 6.40 20.25
N GLU A 526 -13.42 5.26 19.54
CA GLU A 526 -12.30 4.85 18.69
C GLU A 526 -12.02 5.85 17.56
N ASN A 527 -13.09 6.35 16.92
CA ASN A 527 -12.99 7.22 15.75
C ASN A 527 -13.25 8.70 16.05
N ARG A 528 -13.26 9.12 17.32
CA ARG A 528 -13.61 10.50 17.71
C ARG A 528 -12.80 11.56 16.96
N GLN A 529 -11.50 11.32 16.79
CA GLN A 529 -10.60 12.20 16.05
C GLN A 529 -10.99 12.22 14.57
N ASN A 530 -11.20 11.03 13.99
CA ASN A 530 -11.57 10.88 12.59
C ASN A 530 -12.88 11.58 12.25
N ILE A 531 -13.88 11.43 13.12
CA ILE A 531 -15.20 12.04 12.97
C ILE A 531 -15.11 13.55 13.09
N PHE A 532 -14.40 14.06 14.11
CA PHE A 532 -14.27 15.50 14.33
C PHE A 532 -13.66 16.24 13.14
N TYR A 533 -12.53 15.75 12.60
CA TYR A 533 -11.88 16.43 11.48
C TYR A 533 -12.69 16.29 10.18
N LEU A 534 -13.35 15.15 9.94
CA LEU A 534 -14.23 14.97 8.78
C LEU A 534 -15.46 15.87 8.87
N PHE A 535 -16.04 16.00 10.06
CA PHE A 535 -17.13 16.92 10.33
C PHE A 535 -16.70 18.35 10.01
N LEU A 536 -15.54 18.80 10.53
CA LEU A 536 -14.99 20.13 10.23
C LEU A 536 -14.81 20.35 8.71
N PHE A 537 -14.24 19.37 8.00
CA PHE A 537 -14.05 19.43 6.55
C PHE A 537 -15.37 19.59 5.78
N TYR A 538 -16.38 18.78 6.10
CA TYR A 538 -17.68 18.86 5.43
C TYR A 538 -18.47 20.12 5.80
N VAL A 539 -18.41 20.56 7.06
CA VAL A 539 -19.03 21.83 7.49
C VAL A 539 -18.45 22.99 6.69
N ILE A 540 -17.13 23.13 6.59
CA ILE A 540 -16.51 24.21 5.80
C ILE A 540 -16.92 24.12 4.33
N THR A 541 -16.91 22.92 3.76
CA THR A 541 -17.27 22.71 2.35
C THR A 541 -18.73 23.09 2.07
N ILE A 542 -19.66 22.68 2.93
CA ILE A 542 -21.09 22.99 2.79
C ILE A 542 -21.36 24.48 3.04
N VAL A 543 -20.72 25.09 4.05
CA VAL A 543 -20.87 26.53 4.33
C VAL A 543 -20.42 27.37 3.13
N LEU A 544 -19.29 27.04 2.50
CA LEU A 544 -18.84 27.72 1.28
C LEU A 544 -19.81 27.55 0.10
N PHE A 545 -20.42 26.36 -0.04
CA PHE A 545 -21.46 26.12 -1.03
C PHE A 545 -22.69 27.01 -0.78
N VAL A 546 -23.23 26.95 0.44
CA VAL A 546 -24.48 27.61 0.83
C VAL A 546 -24.35 29.12 0.83
N GLU A 547 -23.22 29.67 1.30
CA GLU A 547 -22.96 31.11 1.27
C GLU A 547 -23.02 31.67 -0.14
N ARG A 548 -22.38 31.00 -1.11
CA ARG A 548 -22.43 31.42 -2.51
C ARG A 548 -23.78 31.15 -3.16
N PHE A 549 -24.43 30.05 -2.80
CA PHE A 549 -25.77 29.75 -3.28
C PHE A 549 -26.77 30.84 -2.88
N ILE A 550 -26.78 31.26 -1.61
CA ILE A 550 -27.64 32.34 -1.11
C ILE A 550 -27.30 33.66 -1.78
N HIS A 551 -26.01 33.98 -1.92
CA HIS A 551 -25.57 35.23 -2.55
C HIS A 551 -26.10 35.37 -3.98
N TYR A 552 -25.95 34.34 -4.82
CA TYR A 552 -26.43 34.38 -6.20
C TYR A 552 -27.93 34.12 -6.36
N SER A 553 -28.59 33.57 -5.34
CA SER A 553 -30.04 33.35 -5.37
C SER A 553 -30.83 34.60 -4.95
N PHE A 554 -30.29 35.40 -4.01
CA PHE A 554 -31.03 36.52 -3.39
C PHE A 554 -30.28 37.86 -3.38
N MET A 555 -28.96 37.88 -3.14
CA MET A 555 -28.22 39.15 -2.96
C MET A 555 -27.72 39.76 -4.27
N ALA A 556 -27.62 38.96 -5.35
CA ALA A 556 -27.08 39.37 -6.63
C ALA A 556 -28.15 39.81 -7.65
N GLU A 557 -29.37 40.12 -7.21
CA GLU A 557 -30.49 40.47 -8.10
C GLU A 557 -30.20 41.71 -8.97
N HIS A 558 -29.47 42.69 -8.44
CA HIS A 558 -29.02 43.88 -9.18
C HIS A 558 -28.13 43.58 -10.41
N THR A 559 -27.55 42.38 -10.52
CA THR A 559 -26.75 41.96 -11.68
C THR A 559 -27.57 41.20 -12.73
N ASP A 560 -28.83 40.88 -12.40
CA ASP A 560 -29.80 40.12 -13.21
C ASP A 560 -29.30 38.80 -13.83
N LEU A 561 -28.18 38.27 -13.34
CA LEU A 561 -27.58 37.01 -13.80
C LEU A 561 -28.54 35.82 -13.65
N ARG A 562 -29.46 35.88 -12.68
CA ARG A 562 -30.45 34.82 -12.43
C ARG A 562 -31.54 34.80 -13.50
N HIS A 563 -31.96 35.95 -14.03
CA HIS A 563 -32.94 35.99 -15.12
C HIS A 563 -32.35 35.40 -16.40
N ILE A 564 -31.06 35.68 -16.66
CA ILE A 564 -30.35 35.21 -17.86
C ILE A 564 -29.99 33.71 -17.78
N MET A 565 -29.44 33.25 -16.65
CA MET A 565 -28.84 31.91 -16.51
C MET A 565 -29.67 30.94 -15.65
N GLY A 566 -30.75 31.40 -15.04
CA GLY A 566 -31.59 30.60 -14.14
C GLY A 566 -30.92 30.22 -12.82
N VAL A 567 -31.41 29.15 -12.18
CA VAL A 567 -30.88 28.64 -10.89
C VAL A 567 -29.47 28.01 -11.04
N GLY A 568 -29.09 27.65 -12.27
CA GLY A 568 -27.79 27.02 -12.56
C GLY A 568 -26.60 27.88 -12.14
N ILE A 569 -26.71 29.23 -12.15
CA ILE A 569 -25.64 30.11 -11.67
C ILE A 569 -25.36 29.94 -10.16
N ALA A 570 -26.40 29.82 -9.33
CA ALA A 570 -26.23 29.64 -7.89
C ALA A 570 -25.53 28.30 -7.57
N ILE A 571 -25.92 27.24 -8.27
CA ILE A 571 -25.33 25.90 -8.12
C ILE A 571 -23.88 25.86 -8.61
N THR A 572 -23.59 26.44 -9.78
CA THR A 572 -22.22 26.47 -10.35
C THR A 572 -21.26 27.29 -9.51
N ARG A 573 -21.71 28.43 -8.93
CA ARG A 573 -20.87 29.28 -8.07
C ARG A 573 -20.66 28.68 -6.68
N GLY A 574 -21.68 28.04 -6.11
CA GLY A 574 -21.54 27.26 -4.86
C GLY A 574 -20.59 26.08 -5.00
N SER A 575 -20.73 25.31 -6.08
CA SER A 575 -19.82 24.19 -6.38
C SER A 575 -18.40 24.68 -6.65
N ALA A 576 -18.20 25.79 -7.36
CA ALA A 576 -16.87 26.35 -7.63
C ALA A 576 -16.12 26.76 -6.35
N ALA A 577 -16.80 27.34 -5.36
CA ALA A 577 -16.18 27.71 -4.08
C ALA A 577 -15.76 26.47 -3.27
N SER A 578 -16.66 25.48 -3.19
CA SER A 578 -16.39 24.18 -2.55
C SER A 578 -15.23 23.44 -3.23
N LEU A 579 -15.17 23.51 -4.55
CA LEU A 579 -14.13 22.91 -5.36
C LEU A 579 -12.76 23.58 -5.14
N SER A 580 -12.75 24.92 -5.07
CA SER A 580 -11.54 25.70 -4.82
C SER A 580 -10.89 25.33 -3.48
N PHE A 581 -11.71 25.17 -2.44
CA PHE A 581 -11.26 24.71 -1.13
C PHE A 581 -10.74 23.27 -1.18
N CYS A 582 -11.51 22.34 -1.76
CA CYS A 582 -11.12 20.93 -1.85
C CYS A 582 -9.80 20.73 -2.60
N TYR A 583 -9.62 21.34 -3.79
CA TYR A 583 -8.38 21.22 -4.55
C TYR A 583 -7.20 21.80 -3.77
N SER A 584 -7.35 22.97 -3.16
CA SER A 584 -6.27 23.57 -2.36
C SER A 584 -5.85 22.67 -1.19
N LEU A 585 -6.81 22.02 -0.53
CA LEU A 585 -6.54 21.09 0.58
C LEU A 585 -5.82 19.81 0.12
N LEU A 586 -6.06 19.32 -1.10
CA LEU A 586 -5.40 18.12 -1.62
C LEU A 586 -3.86 18.24 -1.63
N LEU A 587 -3.33 19.44 -1.84
CA LEU A 587 -1.88 19.69 -1.77
C LEU A 587 -1.34 19.52 -0.34
N LEU A 588 -2.03 20.08 0.66
CA LEU A 588 -1.65 19.98 2.06
C LEU A 588 -1.68 18.52 2.56
N THR A 589 -2.64 17.73 2.10
CA THR A 589 -2.66 16.30 2.46
C THR A 589 -1.45 15.51 1.95
N MET A 590 -0.69 16.05 0.99
CA MET A 590 0.48 15.40 0.38
C MET A 590 1.82 16.07 0.70
N SER A 591 1.84 17.06 1.61
CA SER A 591 3.06 17.66 2.16
C SER A 591 3.61 16.83 3.32
N ARG A 592 4.40 15.80 3.01
CA ARG A 592 4.73 14.72 3.96
C ARG A 592 5.69 15.16 5.06
N ASN A 593 6.67 16.00 4.76
CA ASN A 593 7.63 16.45 5.78
C ASN A 593 6.95 17.43 6.74
N LEU A 594 6.08 18.32 6.23
CA LEU A 594 5.24 19.17 7.07
C LEU A 594 4.35 18.33 7.98
N LEU A 595 3.62 17.36 7.43
CA LEU A 595 2.74 16.48 8.23
C LEU A 595 3.54 15.70 9.29
N THR A 596 4.76 15.28 8.97
CA THR A 596 5.64 14.58 9.92
C THR A 596 6.08 15.50 11.06
N LYS A 597 6.41 16.77 10.79
CA LYS A 597 6.70 17.76 11.84
C LYS A 597 5.47 18.12 12.65
N LEU A 598 4.30 18.27 12.02
CA LEU A 598 3.05 18.58 12.71
C LEU A 598 2.62 17.50 13.70
N LYS A 599 3.08 16.26 13.53
CA LYS A 599 2.86 15.17 14.49
C LYS A 599 3.60 15.35 15.81
N GLU A 600 4.69 16.12 15.83
CA GLU A 600 5.41 16.42 17.08
C GLU A 600 4.64 17.42 17.96
N PHE A 601 3.68 18.14 17.37
CA PHE A 601 2.85 19.11 18.07
C PHE A 601 1.58 18.47 18.66
N PRO A 602 1.00 19.08 19.72
CA PRO A 602 -0.23 18.59 20.35
C PRO A 602 -1.46 18.58 19.42
N ILE A 603 -1.37 19.17 18.23
CA ILE A 603 -2.42 19.15 17.18
C ILE A 603 -2.84 17.72 16.81
N GLN A 604 -1.92 16.75 16.89
CA GLN A 604 -2.19 15.33 16.64
C GLN A 604 -3.30 14.75 17.53
N GLN A 605 -3.57 15.34 18.70
CA GLN A 605 -4.67 14.90 19.58
C GLN A 605 -6.05 15.14 18.98
N TYR A 606 -6.18 16.12 18.08
CA TYR A 606 -7.43 16.50 17.43
C TYR A 606 -7.50 16.07 15.97
N ILE A 607 -6.37 16.14 15.25
CA ILE A 607 -6.28 15.80 13.83
C ILE A 607 -5.42 14.54 13.67
N PRO A 608 -5.96 13.42 13.15
CA PRO A 608 -5.22 12.20 12.93
C PRO A 608 -4.38 12.31 11.65
N LEU A 609 -3.19 12.92 11.76
CA LEU A 609 -2.30 13.18 10.61
C LEU A 609 -1.76 11.89 9.97
N ASP A 610 -1.89 10.74 10.65
CA ASP A 610 -1.54 9.41 10.11
C ASP A 610 -2.45 8.98 8.96
N SER A 611 -3.72 9.41 8.98
CA SER A 611 -4.73 9.06 7.98
C SER A 611 -4.74 9.98 6.74
N HIS A 612 -3.71 10.82 6.55
CA HIS A 612 -3.65 11.82 5.47
C HIS A 612 -3.91 11.24 4.06
N ILE A 613 -3.45 10.02 3.75
CA ILE A 613 -3.69 9.38 2.45
C ILE A 613 -5.16 8.98 2.28
N GLN A 614 -5.83 8.52 3.33
CA GLN A 614 -7.24 8.19 3.25
C GLN A 614 -8.06 9.46 3.12
N PHE A 615 -7.71 10.50 3.88
CA PHE A 615 -8.34 11.80 3.77
C PHE A 615 -8.17 12.43 2.38
N HIS A 616 -6.98 12.33 1.77
CA HIS A 616 -6.74 12.77 0.40
C HIS A 616 -7.73 12.13 -0.60
N LYS A 617 -8.03 10.84 -0.45
CA LYS A 617 -9.02 10.18 -1.33
C LYS A 617 -10.43 10.69 -1.07
N ILE A 618 -10.80 10.92 0.20
CA ILE A 618 -12.12 11.46 0.56
C ILE A 618 -12.28 12.85 -0.05
N ALA A 619 -11.32 13.76 0.20
CA ALA A 619 -11.32 15.10 -0.36
C ALA A 619 -11.33 15.08 -1.91
N ALA A 620 -10.63 14.15 -2.55
CA ALA A 620 -10.64 13.99 -4.00
C ALA A 620 -12.00 13.52 -4.51
N CYS A 621 -12.65 12.57 -3.85
CA CYS A 621 -14.01 12.15 -4.22
C CYS A 621 -15.03 13.28 -4.04
N THR A 622 -14.91 14.07 -2.97
CA THR A 622 -15.75 15.27 -2.76
C THR A 622 -15.50 16.32 -3.85
N ALA A 623 -14.24 16.56 -4.21
CA ALA A 623 -13.88 17.45 -5.32
C ALA A 623 -14.43 16.95 -6.67
N LEU A 624 -14.40 15.65 -6.92
CA LEU A 624 -14.98 15.04 -8.12
C LEU A 624 -16.50 15.28 -8.19
N PHE A 625 -17.22 15.07 -7.08
CA PHE A 625 -18.65 15.34 -7.01
C PHE A 625 -18.99 16.80 -7.35
N PHE A 626 -18.30 17.76 -6.72
CA PHE A 626 -18.52 19.18 -7.03
C PHE A 626 -18.04 19.57 -8.43
N SER A 627 -17.01 18.93 -8.98
CA SER A 627 -16.56 19.16 -10.36
C SER A 627 -17.63 18.73 -11.37
N LEU A 628 -18.26 17.57 -11.15
CA LEU A 628 -19.35 17.08 -11.99
C LEU A 628 -20.57 18.01 -11.91
N LEU A 629 -20.96 18.39 -10.68
CA LEU A 629 -22.06 19.33 -10.46
C LEU A 629 -21.78 20.70 -11.13
N HIS A 630 -20.55 21.20 -11.03
CA HIS A 630 -20.12 22.45 -11.67
C HIS A 630 -20.16 22.35 -13.19
N THR A 631 -19.68 21.25 -13.77
CA THR A 631 -19.67 21.02 -15.22
C THR A 631 -21.09 20.93 -15.77
N VAL A 632 -21.96 20.12 -15.15
CA VAL A 632 -23.36 19.98 -15.55
C VAL A 632 -24.11 21.29 -15.42
N GLY A 633 -23.91 22.03 -14.32
CA GLY A 633 -24.52 23.33 -14.14
C GLY A 633 -24.08 24.34 -15.20
N HIS A 634 -22.82 24.33 -15.65
CA HIS A 634 -22.36 25.22 -16.72
C HIS A 634 -22.92 24.85 -18.10
N ILE A 635 -23.16 23.56 -18.38
CA ILE A 635 -23.83 23.14 -19.61
C ILE A 635 -25.27 23.69 -19.67
N VAL A 636 -26.02 23.58 -18.57
CA VAL A 636 -27.37 24.15 -18.46
C VAL A 636 -27.33 25.67 -18.57
N ASN A 637 -26.36 26.32 -17.94
CA ASN A 637 -26.17 27.75 -18.06
C ASN A 637 -25.86 28.18 -19.50
N PHE A 638 -25.01 27.47 -20.23
CA PHE A 638 -24.70 27.80 -21.62
C PHE A 638 -25.90 27.62 -22.53
N TYR A 639 -26.76 26.63 -22.26
CA TYR A 639 -28.06 26.53 -22.94
C TYR A 639 -28.90 27.79 -22.71
N HIS A 640 -29.09 28.21 -21.46
CA HIS A 640 -29.85 29.42 -21.16
C HIS A 640 -29.24 30.67 -21.78
N VAL A 641 -27.92 30.86 -21.68
CA VAL A 641 -27.22 32.01 -22.27
C VAL A 641 -27.36 32.06 -23.79
N SER A 642 -27.31 30.91 -24.48
CA SER A 642 -27.51 30.86 -25.94
C SER A 642 -28.95 31.12 -26.40
N THR A 643 -29.94 31.01 -25.51
CA THR A 643 -31.35 31.34 -25.83
C THR A 643 -31.71 32.80 -25.61
N GLN A 644 -30.78 33.62 -25.09
CA GLN A 644 -31.04 35.00 -24.67
C GLN A 644 -30.71 36.01 -25.78
N SER A 645 -31.39 37.16 -25.77
CA SER A 645 -31.13 38.26 -26.70
C SER A 645 -29.76 38.91 -26.45
N ILE A 646 -29.22 39.56 -27.48
CA ILE A 646 -27.92 40.25 -27.38
C ILE A 646 -27.94 41.38 -26.35
N GLU A 647 -29.09 42.04 -26.15
CA GLU A 647 -29.27 43.07 -25.12
C GLU A 647 -29.07 42.49 -23.72
N ASN A 648 -29.67 41.33 -23.45
CA ASN A 648 -29.48 40.62 -22.18
C ASN A 648 -28.02 40.16 -22.01
N LEU A 649 -27.36 39.72 -23.09
CA LEU A 649 -25.96 39.31 -23.07
C LEU A 649 -24.99 40.47 -22.82
N LYS A 650 -25.29 41.69 -23.31
CA LYS A 650 -24.52 42.90 -22.99
C LYS A 650 -24.59 43.24 -21.50
N CYS A 651 -25.70 42.92 -20.84
CA CYS A 651 -25.85 43.06 -19.39
C CYS A 651 -25.11 41.97 -18.59
N LEU A 652 -24.88 40.78 -19.18
CA LEU A 652 -24.18 39.66 -18.53
C LEU A 652 -22.73 40.01 -18.19
N THR A 653 -21.96 40.54 -19.15
CA THR A 653 -20.54 40.89 -18.95
C THR A 653 -20.15 42.13 -19.74
N LYS A 654 -19.36 43.01 -19.11
CA LYS A 654 -18.76 44.16 -19.80
C LYS A 654 -17.57 43.77 -20.70
N GLU A 655 -17.03 42.56 -20.52
CA GLU A 655 -15.79 42.10 -21.15
C GLU A 655 -16.02 41.48 -22.55
N VAL A 656 -17.26 41.09 -22.86
CA VAL A 656 -17.62 40.47 -24.14
C VAL A 656 -18.57 41.40 -24.88
N HIS A 657 -18.17 41.84 -26.08
CA HIS A 657 -18.99 42.69 -26.93
C HIS A 657 -19.34 41.94 -28.23
N PHE A 658 -20.61 41.95 -28.58
CA PHE A 658 -21.13 41.37 -29.81
C PHE A 658 -21.61 42.49 -30.74
N THR A 659 -21.40 42.35 -32.04
CA THR A 659 -22.08 43.18 -33.03
C THR A 659 -23.57 42.86 -33.02
N SER A 660 -24.43 43.78 -33.48
CA SER A 660 -25.89 43.62 -33.49
C SER A 660 -26.36 42.33 -34.19
N ASP A 661 -25.58 41.86 -35.16
CA ASP A 661 -25.98 40.76 -36.05
C ASP A 661 -25.30 39.43 -35.68
N TYR A 662 -24.34 39.44 -34.75
CA TYR A 662 -23.57 38.25 -34.37
C TYR A 662 -24.30 37.40 -33.34
N ARG A 663 -24.37 36.09 -33.60
CA ARG A 663 -25.13 35.12 -32.80
C ARG A 663 -24.19 34.19 -32.04
N PRO A 664 -24.05 34.34 -30.72
CA PRO A 664 -23.18 33.48 -29.93
C PRO A 664 -23.86 32.13 -29.62
N ASP A 665 -23.62 31.16 -30.50
CA ASP A 665 -24.04 29.77 -30.32
C ASP A 665 -23.34 29.08 -29.14
N ILE A 666 -23.83 27.90 -28.75
CA ILE A 666 -23.19 27.08 -27.70
C ILE A 666 -21.73 26.76 -28.04
N THR A 667 -21.42 26.60 -29.33
CA THR A 667 -20.06 26.33 -29.81
C THR A 667 -19.11 27.48 -29.46
N TYR A 668 -19.58 28.73 -29.53
CA TYR A 668 -18.84 29.90 -29.07
C TYR A 668 -18.54 29.78 -27.57
N TRP A 669 -19.55 29.54 -26.75
CA TRP A 669 -19.39 29.45 -25.29
C TRP A 669 -18.49 28.30 -24.85
N LEU A 670 -18.55 27.13 -25.49
CA LEU A 670 -17.74 25.97 -25.14
C LEU A 670 -16.29 26.03 -25.67
N PHE A 671 -16.09 26.48 -26.91
CA PHE A 671 -14.79 26.31 -27.60
C PHE A 671 -14.09 27.62 -27.96
N GLN A 672 -14.78 28.77 -27.93
CA GLN A 672 -14.18 30.07 -28.25
C GLN A 672 -13.96 30.92 -26.99
N THR A 673 -14.66 30.66 -25.89
CA THR A 673 -14.37 31.32 -24.62
C THR A 673 -13.24 30.64 -23.84
N ILE A 674 -12.40 31.44 -23.16
CA ILE A 674 -11.33 30.93 -22.30
C ILE A 674 -11.91 30.02 -21.21
N THR A 675 -13.03 30.39 -20.59
CA THR A 675 -13.73 29.60 -19.57
C THR A 675 -14.20 28.26 -20.09
N GLY A 676 -14.77 28.20 -21.30
CA GLY A 676 -15.23 26.97 -21.93
C GLY A 676 -14.07 26.02 -22.26
N VAL A 677 -13.07 26.51 -23.00
CA VAL A 677 -11.93 25.68 -23.45
C VAL A 677 -11.15 25.12 -22.27
N THR A 678 -10.84 25.97 -21.29
CA THR A 678 -10.14 25.52 -20.07
C THR A 678 -10.99 24.56 -19.25
N GLY A 679 -12.31 24.76 -19.18
CA GLY A 679 -13.25 23.86 -18.51
C GLY A 679 -13.26 22.46 -19.12
N VAL A 680 -13.33 22.36 -20.45
CA VAL A 680 -13.26 21.07 -21.16
C VAL A 680 -11.92 20.39 -20.94
N MET A 681 -10.80 21.13 -21.04
CA MET A 681 -9.46 20.59 -20.78
C MET A 681 -9.28 20.13 -19.33
N LEU A 682 -9.83 20.87 -18.36
CA LEU A 682 -9.86 20.49 -16.95
C LEU A 682 -10.64 19.20 -16.73
N PHE A 683 -11.83 19.09 -17.33
CA PHE A 683 -12.66 17.90 -17.23
C PHE A 683 -11.97 16.65 -17.78
N VAL A 684 -11.37 16.74 -18.98
CA VAL A 684 -10.59 15.64 -19.58
C VAL A 684 -9.40 15.26 -18.70
N THR A 685 -8.63 16.24 -18.22
CA THR A 685 -7.46 16.01 -17.35
C THR A 685 -7.87 15.33 -16.04
N MET A 686 -8.97 15.78 -15.44
CA MET A 686 -9.55 15.20 -14.23
C MET A 686 -9.98 13.75 -14.47
N CYS A 687 -10.69 13.45 -15.57
CA CYS A 687 -11.09 12.09 -15.92
C CYS A 687 -9.89 11.15 -16.06
N ILE A 688 -8.81 11.60 -16.70
CA ILE A 688 -7.56 10.82 -16.84
C ILE A 688 -6.96 10.51 -15.46
N ILE A 689 -6.84 11.52 -14.59
CA ILE A 689 -6.26 11.35 -13.25
C ILE A 689 -7.07 10.31 -12.45
N PHE A 690 -8.40 10.44 -12.41
CA PHE A 690 -9.25 9.53 -11.63
C PHE A 690 -9.30 8.11 -12.21
N ALA A 691 -9.37 7.97 -13.54
CA ALA A 691 -9.36 6.66 -14.20
C ALA A 691 -8.09 5.87 -13.85
N PHE A 692 -6.92 6.50 -13.97
CA PHE A 692 -5.63 5.85 -13.68
C PHE A 692 -5.33 5.72 -12.17
N ALA A 693 -5.95 6.55 -11.32
CA ALA A 693 -5.87 6.44 -9.86
C ALA A 693 -6.68 5.27 -9.29
N HIS A 694 -7.54 4.63 -10.09
CA HIS A 694 -8.38 3.52 -9.65
C HIS A 694 -7.54 2.36 -9.05
N PRO A 695 -7.96 1.75 -7.91
CA PRO A 695 -7.16 0.77 -7.18
C PRO A 695 -6.66 -0.44 -8.00
N THR A 696 -7.44 -0.88 -9.00
CA THR A 696 -7.05 -2.00 -9.88
C THR A 696 -5.91 -1.62 -10.82
N ILE A 697 -5.96 -0.42 -11.41
CA ILE A 697 -4.94 0.09 -12.34
C ILE A 697 -3.66 0.38 -11.55
N ARG A 698 -3.76 1.07 -10.42
CA ARG A 698 -2.62 1.40 -9.56
C ARG A 698 -1.82 0.16 -9.13
N LYS A 699 -2.49 -0.94 -8.78
CA LYS A 699 -1.84 -2.20 -8.37
C LYS A 699 -1.09 -2.89 -9.53
N LYS A 700 -1.62 -2.82 -10.76
CA LYS A 700 -1.06 -3.53 -11.92
C LYS A 700 -0.05 -2.67 -12.71
N ALA A 701 -0.26 -1.35 -12.76
CA ALA A 701 0.39 -0.41 -13.66
C ALA A 701 0.86 0.88 -12.95
N TYR A 702 1.62 0.74 -11.85
CA TYR A 702 2.05 1.88 -11.01
C TYR A 702 2.76 3.02 -11.75
N LYS A 703 3.63 2.73 -12.72
CA LYS A 703 4.33 3.77 -13.52
C LYS A 703 3.36 4.67 -14.30
N PHE A 704 2.34 4.09 -14.92
CA PHE A 704 1.33 4.84 -15.66
C PHE A 704 0.41 5.62 -14.72
N PHE A 705 0.06 5.03 -13.57
CA PHE A 705 -0.62 5.74 -12.50
C PHE A 705 0.16 7.00 -12.10
N TRP A 706 1.46 6.89 -11.83
CA TRP A 706 2.27 8.05 -11.41
C TRP A 706 2.34 9.14 -12.49
N ASN A 707 2.55 8.75 -13.74
CA ASN A 707 2.58 9.69 -14.87
C ASN A 707 1.23 10.40 -15.05
N ALA A 708 0.13 9.65 -15.06
CA ALA A 708 -1.21 10.23 -15.18
C ALA A 708 -1.54 11.13 -13.98
N HIS A 709 -1.19 10.71 -12.76
CA HIS A 709 -1.43 11.50 -11.56
C HIS A 709 -0.60 12.79 -11.55
N SER A 710 0.62 12.79 -12.12
CA SER A 710 1.47 13.98 -12.24
C SER A 710 0.88 15.12 -13.08
N LEU A 711 -0.17 14.83 -13.87
CA LEU A 711 -0.96 15.84 -14.57
C LEU A 711 -1.68 16.81 -13.62
N TYR A 712 -1.65 16.58 -12.30
CA TYR A 712 -2.13 17.56 -11.32
C TYR A 712 -1.47 18.94 -11.50
N VAL A 713 -0.22 19.01 -11.98
CA VAL A 713 0.44 20.30 -12.26
C VAL A 713 -0.29 21.06 -13.36
N VAL A 714 -0.66 20.35 -14.44
CA VAL A 714 -1.46 20.91 -15.54
C VAL A 714 -2.86 21.29 -15.04
N LEU A 715 -3.47 20.46 -14.20
CA LEU A 715 -4.76 20.74 -13.57
C LEU A 715 -4.75 22.08 -12.82
N TYR A 716 -3.78 22.31 -11.92
CA TYR A 716 -3.68 23.58 -11.18
C TYR A 716 -3.37 24.78 -12.07
N ALA A 717 -2.51 24.62 -13.08
CA ALA A 717 -2.23 25.68 -14.04
C ALA A 717 -3.50 26.09 -14.80
N LEU A 718 -4.28 25.11 -15.28
CA LEU A 718 -5.56 25.36 -15.93
C LEU A 718 -6.60 25.95 -14.97
N CYS A 719 -6.67 25.54 -13.71
CA CYS A 719 -7.58 26.13 -12.71
C CYS A 719 -7.30 27.62 -12.46
N LEU A 720 -6.03 28.05 -12.50
CA LEU A 720 -5.67 29.47 -12.38
C LEU A 720 -6.12 30.29 -13.60
N VAL A 721 -6.02 29.73 -14.80
CA VAL A 721 -6.47 30.40 -16.05
C VAL A 721 -7.99 30.37 -16.19
N HIS A 722 -8.66 29.31 -15.74
CA HIS A 722 -10.09 29.07 -15.96
C HIS A 722 -10.99 30.21 -15.48
N GLY A 723 -10.66 30.86 -14.36
CA GLY A 723 -11.43 31.98 -13.82
C GLY A 723 -11.05 33.37 -14.37
N LEU A 724 -10.05 33.48 -15.25
CA LEU A 724 -9.43 34.75 -15.61
C LEU A 724 -10.33 35.64 -16.48
N ALA A 725 -11.21 35.06 -17.29
CA ALA A 725 -12.11 35.78 -18.20
C ALA A 725 -13.28 36.51 -17.52
N ARG A 726 -13.39 36.44 -16.18
CA ARG A 726 -14.36 37.20 -15.36
C ARG A 726 -15.84 37.10 -15.77
N LEU A 727 -16.22 36.04 -16.50
CA LEU A 727 -17.55 35.90 -17.09
C LEU A 727 -18.73 35.98 -16.09
N THR A 728 -18.54 35.56 -14.85
CA THR A 728 -19.58 35.57 -13.79
C THR A 728 -19.13 36.32 -12.53
N GLY A 729 -17.95 36.94 -12.58
CA GLY A 729 -17.31 37.62 -11.45
C GLY A 729 -15.82 37.36 -11.33
N ALA A 730 -15.18 38.01 -10.35
CA ALA A 730 -13.73 37.99 -10.17
C ALA A 730 -13.17 36.58 -9.82
N PRO A 731 -11.94 36.25 -10.28
CA PRO A 731 -11.28 34.99 -9.96
C PRO A 731 -10.88 34.93 -8.49
N ARG A 732 -11.37 33.92 -7.77
CA ARG A 732 -11.07 33.69 -6.34
C ARG A 732 -10.21 32.46 -6.06
N PHE A 733 -9.99 31.59 -7.04
CA PHE A 733 -9.24 30.34 -6.83
C PHE A 733 -7.82 30.58 -6.30
N TRP A 734 -7.14 31.61 -6.79
CA TRP A 734 -5.77 31.95 -6.37
C TRP A 734 -5.65 32.24 -4.87
N LEU A 735 -6.70 32.81 -4.24
CA LEU A 735 -6.75 33.07 -2.80
C LEU A 735 -6.69 31.77 -1.99
N PHE A 736 -7.40 30.74 -2.45
CA PHE A 736 -7.35 29.41 -1.80
C PHE A 736 -6.05 28.68 -2.09
N PHE A 737 -5.47 28.88 -3.29
CA PHE A 737 -4.31 28.13 -3.77
C PHE A 737 -2.97 28.61 -3.21
N ILE A 738 -2.78 29.92 -3.00
CA ILE A 738 -1.45 30.49 -2.74
C ILE A 738 -0.77 29.92 -1.48
N GLY A 739 -1.49 29.84 -0.36
CA GLY A 739 -0.95 29.29 0.90
C GLY A 739 -0.55 27.81 0.76
N PRO A 740 -1.49 26.91 0.41
CA PRO A 740 -1.20 25.50 0.15
C PRO A 740 -0.13 25.25 -0.91
N GLY A 741 -0.11 26.05 -1.97
CA GLY A 741 0.87 25.96 -3.05
C GLY A 741 2.30 26.24 -2.58
N ILE A 742 2.50 27.30 -1.78
CA ILE A 742 3.81 27.62 -1.19
C ILE A 742 4.26 26.52 -0.23
N VAL A 743 3.36 26.04 0.64
CA VAL A 743 3.68 24.97 1.59
C VAL A 743 4.09 23.68 0.87
N TYR A 744 3.35 23.29 -0.17
CA TYR A 744 3.65 22.08 -0.94
C TYR A 744 4.97 22.18 -1.70
N THR A 745 5.26 23.33 -2.30
CA THR A 745 6.53 23.54 -3.04
C THR A 745 7.74 23.48 -2.10
N LEU A 746 7.67 24.13 -0.93
CA LEU A 746 8.72 24.03 0.10
C LEU A 746 8.91 22.58 0.58
N ASP A 747 7.82 21.84 0.83
CA ASP A 747 7.87 20.43 1.22
C ASP A 747 8.57 19.57 0.14
N LYS A 748 8.27 19.81 -1.14
CA LYS A 748 8.90 19.07 -2.25
C LYS A 748 10.39 19.39 -2.40
N ILE A 749 10.81 20.63 -2.18
CA ILE A 749 12.24 20.99 -2.19
C ILE A 749 12.99 20.20 -1.10
N VAL A 750 12.42 20.11 0.10
CA VAL A 750 13.01 19.31 1.20
C VAL A 750 13.07 17.82 0.84
N SER A 751 12.00 17.24 0.28
CA SER A 751 12.00 15.83 -0.15
C SER A 751 12.94 15.53 -1.32
N LEU A 752 13.17 16.48 -2.23
CA LEU A 752 14.10 16.29 -3.33
C LEU A 752 15.53 16.16 -2.81
N ARG A 753 15.93 16.96 -1.81
CA ARG A 753 17.25 16.88 -1.20
C ARG A 753 17.57 15.48 -0.64
N THR A 754 16.61 14.82 0.00
CA THR A 754 16.81 13.49 0.60
C THR A 754 16.83 12.36 -0.42
N LYS A 755 16.03 12.47 -1.50
CA LYS A 755 15.92 11.44 -2.56
C LYS A 755 17.23 11.15 -3.31
N TYR A 756 18.14 12.12 -3.39
CA TYR A 756 19.42 11.99 -4.10
C TYR A 756 20.59 11.52 -3.21
N MET A 757 20.33 11.15 -1.96
CA MET A 757 21.37 10.64 -1.05
C MET A 757 21.66 9.15 -1.33
N ALA A 758 22.89 8.85 -1.75
CA ALA A 758 23.39 7.49 -1.93
C ALA A 758 24.24 7.09 -0.72
N LEU A 759 23.93 5.94 -0.13
CA LEU A 759 24.55 5.38 1.07
C LEU A 759 25.35 4.14 0.71
N ASP A 760 26.50 3.98 1.36
CA ASP A 760 27.37 2.83 1.15
C ASP A 760 26.89 1.63 2.00
N VAL A 761 27.00 0.44 1.42
CA VAL A 761 26.68 -0.83 2.07
C VAL A 761 27.88 -1.27 2.92
N ILE A 762 27.64 -1.55 4.20
CA ILE A 762 28.68 -1.99 5.14
C ILE A 762 28.80 -3.52 5.12
N GLU A 763 27.68 -4.22 5.24
CA GLU A 763 27.65 -5.68 5.39
C GLU A 763 26.33 -6.25 4.85
N THR A 764 26.40 -7.41 4.18
CA THR A 764 25.21 -8.12 3.70
C THR A 764 25.28 -9.60 4.06
N ASP A 765 24.27 -10.09 4.79
CA ASP A 765 24.18 -11.48 5.20
C ASP A 765 22.97 -12.17 4.54
N LEU A 766 23.21 -13.33 3.93
CA LEU A 766 22.15 -14.21 3.48
C LEU A 766 21.73 -15.15 4.61
N LEU A 767 20.64 -14.79 5.27
CA LEU A 767 20.06 -15.58 6.36
C LEU A 767 19.22 -16.75 5.80
N PRO A 768 19.01 -17.80 6.62
CA PRO A 768 18.08 -18.88 6.30
C PRO A 768 16.66 -18.37 5.98
N SER A 769 15.86 -19.23 5.34
CA SER A 769 14.45 -18.94 5.03
C SER A 769 14.20 -17.70 4.16
N ASP A 770 15.09 -17.51 3.19
CA ASP A 770 14.98 -16.49 2.14
C ASP A 770 14.99 -15.05 2.64
N VAL A 771 15.69 -14.78 3.76
CA VAL A 771 15.86 -13.42 4.31
C VAL A 771 17.26 -12.88 4.03
N ILE A 772 17.37 -11.66 3.51
CA ILE A 772 18.64 -10.93 3.37
C ILE A 772 18.70 -9.81 4.41
N LYS A 773 19.80 -9.73 5.14
CA LYS A 773 20.11 -8.64 6.07
C LYS A 773 21.11 -7.71 5.39
N ILE A 774 20.78 -6.42 5.34
CA ILE A 774 21.61 -5.40 4.72
C ILE A 774 21.88 -4.33 5.76
N LYS A 775 23.17 -4.11 6.09
CA LYS A 775 23.65 -3.00 6.90
C LYS A 775 24.26 -1.94 6.00
N PHE A 776 23.89 -0.68 6.21
CA PHE A 776 24.37 0.45 5.41
C PHE A 776 24.63 1.67 6.29
N TYR A 777 25.43 2.59 5.76
CA TYR A 777 25.89 3.77 6.49
C TYR A 777 24.74 4.67 6.93
N ARG A 778 24.81 5.16 8.18
CA ARG A 778 23.86 6.12 8.73
C ARG A 778 24.38 7.56 8.57
N PRO A 779 23.67 8.44 7.85
CA PRO A 779 24.01 9.86 7.81
C PRO A 779 23.89 10.51 9.19
N PRO A 780 24.84 11.38 9.60
CA PRO A 780 24.83 12.00 10.94
C PRO A 780 23.59 12.86 11.20
N ASN A 781 23.03 13.47 10.15
CA ASN A 781 21.82 14.30 10.26
C ASN A 781 20.50 13.50 10.23
N LEU A 782 20.56 12.17 10.03
CA LEU A 782 19.38 11.33 9.94
C LEU A 782 18.94 10.85 11.33
N LYS A 783 17.99 11.58 11.90
CA LYS A 783 17.24 11.15 13.09
C LYS A 783 16.06 10.29 12.66
N TYR A 784 15.89 9.14 13.31
CA TYR A 784 14.75 8.25 13.11
C TYR A 784 14.34 7.65 14.44
N LEU A 785 13.11 7.16 14.51
CA LEU A 785 12.49 6.54 15.67
C LEU A 785 12.34 5.03 15.45
N SER A 786 12.39 4.25 16.53
CA SER A 786 12.21 2.80 16.52
C SER A 786 10.91 2.35 15.85
N GLY A 787 10.99 1.32 15.01
CA GLY A 787 9.83 0.82 14.26
C GLY A 787 9.44 1.67 13.04
N GLN A 788 10.16 2.75 12.73
CA GLN A 788 10.03 3.43 11.44
C GLN A 788 10.53 2.56 10.29
N TRP A 789 10.01 2.85 9.09
CA TRP A 789 10.39 2.17 7.86
C TRP A 789 10.90 3.18 6.83
N VAL A 790 11.73 2.70 5.92
CA VAL A 790 12.31 3.49 4.83
C VAL A 790 11.92 2.87 3.51
N ARG A 791 11.91 3.66 2.43
CA ARG A 791 11.91 3.09 1.08
C ARG A 791 13.33 2.99 0.60
N LEU A 792 13.68 1.82 0.11
CA LEU A 792 15.03 1.46 -0.27
C LEU A 792 15.06 1.14 -1.78
N SER A 793 16.05 1.67 -2.50
CA SER A 793 16.44 1.17 -3.82
C SER A 793 17.94 0.89 -3.89
N CYS A 794 18.31 -0.09 -4.72
CA CYS A 794 19.70 -0.45 -5.00
C CYS A 794 20.06 0.04 -6.42
N THR A 795 21.22 0.70 -6.58
CA THR A 795 21.66 1.29 -7.84
C THR A 795 21.79 0.26 -8.97
N GLU A 796 22.27 -0.95 -8.66
CA GLU A 796 22.60 -2.00 -9.64
C GLU A 796 21.37 -2.73 -10.22
N ILE A 797 20.24 -2.72 -9.51
CA ILE A 797 19.04 -3.44 -9.96
C ILE A 797 18.19 -2.52 -10.83
N LYS A 798 17.64 -1.49 -10.19
CA LYS A 798 16.80 -0.45 -10.79
C LYS A 798 16.71 0.73 -9.82
N PRO A 799 17.41 1.85 -10.09
CA PRO A 799 17.45 2.98 -9.16
C PRO A 799 16.10 3.67 -8.97
N GLU A 800 15.18 3.56 -9.95
CA GLU A 800 13.84 4.17 -9.90
C GLU A 800 12.81 3.36 -9.08
N GLU A 801 13.06 2.07 -8.82
CA GLU A 801 12.10 1.18 -8.15
C GLU A 801 12.43 1.12 -6.65
N MET A 802 11.70 1.90 -5.84
CA MET A 802 11.86 1.98 -4.39
C MET A 802 10.82 1.10 -3.66
N HIS A 803 11.27 0.32 -2.67
CA HIS A 803 10.43 -0.59 -1.89
C HIS A 803 10.49 -0.28 -0.39
N SER A 804 9.37 -0.35 0.30
CA SER A 804 9.28 -0.09 1.74
C SER A 804 9.81 -1.26 2.58
N PHE A 805 10.70 -0.98 3.53
CA PHE A 805 11.21 -1.93 4.52
C PHE A 805 11.38 -1.27 5.88
N THR A 806 11.03 -1.99 6.94
CA THR A 806 11.22 -1.53 8.32
C THR A 806 12.69 -1.52 8.70
N LEU A 807 13.12 -0.46 9.40
CA LEU A 807 14.45 -0.40 9.99
C LEU A 807 14.48 -1.33 11.20
N THR A 808 15.34 -2.34 11.15
CA THR A 808 15.56 -3.27 12.26
C THR A 808 16.64 -2.77 13.23
N SER A 809 17.46 -1.80 12.82
CA SER A 809 18.43 -1.13 13.67
C SER A 809 17.75 -0.20 14.67
N ALA A 810 18.34 -0.04 15.85
CA ALA A 810 17.84 0.88 16.87
C ALA A 810 18.40 2.32 16.67
N PRO A 811 17.66 3.38 17.04
CA PRO A 811 18.07 4.78 16.83
C PRO A 811 19.39 5.20 17.46
N HIS A 812 19.94 4.42 18.38
CA HIS A 812 21.25 4.67 19.01
C HIS A 812 22.41 4.03 18.24
N GLU A 813 22.16 3.17 17.26
CA GLU A 813 23.19 2.50 16.46
C GLU A 813 23.77 3.42 15.37
N ASN A 814 25.07 3.27 15.08
CA ASN A 814 25.79 4.07 14.08
C ASN A 814 25.54 3.63 12.63
N PHE A 815 24.72 2.59 12.42
CA PHE A 815 24.38 2.04 11.11
C PHE A 815 22.87 1.88 10.99
N LEU A 816 22.39 1.72 9.76
CA LEU A 816 21.01 1.35 9.47
C LEU A 816 20.98 -0.10 9.00
N SER A 817 19.99 -0.88 9.44
CA SER A 817 19.81 -2.26 8.99
C SER A 817 18.38 -2.56 8.57
N CYS A 818 18.25 -3.40 7.54
CA CYS A 818 16.97 -3.93 7.08
C CYS A 818 17.05 -5.45 6.91
N HIS A 819 16.03 -6.17 7.40
CA HIS A 819 15.82 -7.60 7.14
C HIS A 819 14.73 -7.76 6.07
N ILE A 820 15.12 -8.18 4.87
CA ILE A 820 14.26 -8.23 3.69
C ILE A 820 13.97 -9.68 3.32
N LYS A 821 12.69 -10.08 3.36
CA LYS A 821 12.27 -11.42 2.90
C LYS A 821 12.09 -11.44 1.38
N ALA A 822 12.66 -12.44 0.70
CA ALA A 822 12.52 -12.61 -0.74
C ALA A 822 11.16 -13.19 -1.12
N GLN A 823 10.19 -12.31 -1.42
CA GLN A 823 8.83 -12.69 -1.84
C GLN A 823 8.51 -12.30 -3.29
N GLY A 824 9.07 -11.19 -3.78
CA GLY A 824 8.78 -10.63 -5.09
C GLY A 824 9.97 -10.67 -6.06
N PRO A 825 9.76 -10.31 -7.34
CA PRO A 825 10.84 -10.31 -8.34
C PRO A 825 11.99 -9.37 -7.99
N TRP A 826 11.72 -8.22 -7.39
CA TRP A 826 12.74 -7.26 -6.98
C TRP A 826 13.55 -7.79 -5.79
N THR A 827 12.89 -8.30 -4.75
CA THR A 827 13.56 -8.86 -3.56
C THR A 827 14.37 -10.11 -3.89
N TRP A 828 13.89 -10.95 -4.81
CA TRP A 828 14.66 -12.09 -5.32
C TRP A 828 15.88 -11.64 -6.13
N LYS A 829 15.75 -10.60 -6.97
CA LYS A 829 16.92 -10.02 -7.66
C LYS A 829 17.93 -9.45 -6.68
N LEU A 830 17.47 -8.78 -5.62
CA LEU A 830 18.33 -8.26 -4.55
C LEU A 830 19.08 -9.38 -3.86
N ARG A 831 18.36 -10.43 -3.41
CA ARG A 831 18.97 -11.60 -2.78
C ARG A 831 19.98 -12.29 -3.71
N ASN A 832 19.62 -12.48 -4.98
CA ASN A 832 20.48 -13.15 -5.96
C ASN A 832 21.71 -12.32 -6.33
N TYR A 833 21.62 -10.99 -6.27
CA TYR A 833 22.75 -10.10 -6.55
C TYR A 833 23.80 -10.16 -5.43
N PHE A 834 23.36 -10.13 -4.18
CA PHE A 834 24.21 -10.27 -2.99
C PHE A 834 24.53 -11.74 -2.63
N ASP A 835 24.22 -12.68 -3.51
CA ASP A 835 24.67 -14.06 -3.38
C ASP A 835 26.19 -14.10 -3.55
N PRO A 836 26.98 -14.66 -2.60
CA PRO A 836 28.44 -14.71 -2.70
C PRO A 836 28.95 -15.24 -4.05
N CYS A 837 28.18 -16.11 -4.71
CA CYS A 837 28.55 -16.67 -6.01
C CYS A 837 28.33 -15.73 -7.20
N ASN A 838 27.46 -14.74 -7.05
CA ASN A 838 27.11 -13.77 -8.09
C ASN A 838 27.71 -12.39 -7.82
N TYR A 839 27.91 -12.04 -6.55
CA TYR A 839 28.42 -10.74 -6.11
C TYR A 839 29.86 -10.55 -6.58
N ASN A 840 30.14 -9.39 -7.18
CA ASN A 840 31.50 -8.99 -7.52
C ASN A 840 31.98 -8.00 -6.45
N PRO A 841 33.06 -8.27 -5.69
CA PRO A 841 33.54 -7.35 -4.66
C PRO A 841 33.95 -5.97 -5.19
N ASP A 842 34.31 -5.88 -6.48
CA ASP A 842 34.67 -4.63 -7.14
C ASP A 842 33.46 -3.74 -7.43
N ASP A 843 32.26 -4.33 -7.55
CA ASP A 843 31.03 -3.57 -7.69
C ASP A 843 30.67 -3.06 -6.28
N GLN A 844 30.76 -1.76 -6.05
CA GLN A 844 30.32 -1.12 -4.80
C GLN A 844 28.86 -0.64 -4.95
N PRO A 845 27.84 -1.49 -4.72
CA PRO A 845 26.45 -1.09 -4.88
C PRO A 845 26.10 -0.03 -3.83
N LYS A 846 25.40 1.02 -4.27
CA LYS A 846 24.91 2.06 -3.37
C LYS A 846 23.42 1.90 -3.13
N ILE A 847 23.01 2.22 -1.92
CA ILE A 847 21.62 2.20 -1.49
C ILE A 847 21.09 3.63 -1.45
N ARG A 848 19.95 3.87 -2.08
CA ARG A 848 19.20 5.12 -1.94
C ARG A 848 18.04 4.88 -1.00
N ILE A 849 17.84 5.82 -0.08
CA ILE A 849 16.73 5.77 0.86
C ILE A 849 15.81 6.99 0.72
N GLU A 850 14.50 6.75 0.88
CA GLU A 850 13.49 7.78 1.09
C GLU A 850 12.89 7.53 2.48
N GLY A 851 12.84 8.54 3.35
CA GLY A 851 12.34 8.42 4.71
C GLY A 851 13.26 9.09 5.74
N PRO A 852 13.08 8.79 7.04
CA PRO A 852 12.23 7.74 7.60
C PRO A 852 10.73 8.06 7.53
N PHE A 853 9.90 7.02 7.41
CA PHE A 853 8.45 7.08 7.39
C PHE A 853 7.86 6.28 8.57
N GLY A 854 6.69 6.71 9.06
CA GLY A 854 6.05 6.12 10.24
C GLY A 854 6.45 6.82 11.53
N GLY A 855 6.31 6.14 12.67
CA GLY A 855 6.65 6.66 14.01
C GLY A 855 5.48 7.25 14.80
N GLY A 856 4.26 7.27 14.25
CA GLY A 856 3.05 7.74 14.95
C GLY A 856 2.57 6.84 16.09
N ASN A 857 3.22 5.69 16.28
CA ASN A 857 2.70 4.62 17.11
C ASN A 857 3.72 4.11 18.15
N GLN A 858 4.52 5.02 18.70
CA GLN A 858 5.44 4.70 19.79
C GLN A 858 4.82 4.90 21.17
N ASP A 859 3.49 4.92 21.28
CA ASP A 859 2.81 5.31 22.52
C ASP A 859 3.10 4.41 23.73
N TRP A 860 3.83 3.31 23.55
CA TRP A 860 4.27 2.43 24.63
C TRP A 860 5.05 3.14 25.74
N TYR A 861 5.80 4.22 25.44
CA TYR A 861 6.50 4.99 26.48
C TYR A 861 5.53 5.80 27.38
N LYS A 862 4.29 6.04 26.94
CA LYS A 862 3.25 6.78 27.71
C LYS A 862 2.58 5.91 28.78
N PHE A 863 2.75 4.59 28.71
CA PHE A 863 2.12 3.65 29.63
C PHE A 863 3.14 3.06 30.60
N GLU A 864 2.76 2.92 31.88
CA GLU A 864 3.63 2.25 32.86
C GLU A 864 3.83 0.76 32.55
N VAL A 865 2.80 0.13 31.98
CA VAL A 865 2.82 -1.26 31.54
C VAL A 865 2.36 -1.30 30.09
N ALA A 866 3.15 -1.95 29.23
CA ALA A 866 2.82 -2.15 27.83
C ALA A 866 2.81 -3.63 27.46
N VAL A 867 1.80 -4.06 26.69
CA VAL A 867 1.70 -5.40 26.11
C VAL A 867 1.92 -5.26 24.60
N MET A 868 3.04 -5.76 24.10
CA MET A 868 3.44 -5.73 22.70
C MET A 868 3.20 -7.09 22.06
N VAL A 869 2.29 -7.16 21.09
CA VAL A 869 1.90 -8.38 20.39
C VAL A 869 2.42 -8.31 18.96
N GLY A 870 3.35 -9.20 18.61
CA GLY A 870 3.91 -9.33 17.26
C GLY A 870 3.41 -10.61 16.58
N GLY A 871 2.77 -10.48 15.42
CA GLY A 871 2.22 -11.60 14.65
C GLY A 871 2.88 -11.75 13.28
N GLY A 872 3.56 -12.89 13.03
CA GLY A 872 4.20 -13.16 11.74
C GLY A 872 5.20 -12.07 11.33
N ILE A 873 5.05 -11.48 10.13
CA ILE A 873 5.94 -10.40 9.64
C ILE A 873 5.83 -9.10 10.45
N GLY A 874 4.73 -8.91 11.19
CA GLY A 874 4.54 -7.76 12.08
C GLY A 874 5.50 -7.72 13.27
N VAL A 875 6.40 -8.71 13.39
CA VAL A 875 7.44 -8.76 14.42
C VAL A 875 8.67 -7.91 14.09
N THR A 876 8.94 -7.65 12.80
CA THR A 876 10.15 -6.94 12.35
C THR A 876 10.36 -5.55 12.99
N PRO A 877 9.33 -4.70 13.18
CA PRO A 877 9.47 -3.40 13.87
C PRO A 877 9.85 -3.54 15.34
N TYR A 878 9.39 -4.61 16.00
CA TYR A 878 9.71 -4.85 17.40
C TYR A 878 11.18 -5.18 17.63
N ALA A 879 11.94 -5.62 16.63
CA ALA A 879 13.40 -5.75 16.75
C ALA A 879 14.06 -4.42 17.14
N SER A 880 13.66 -3.33 16.47
CA SER A 880 14.17 -1.98 16.73
C SER A 880 13.62 -1.43 18.06
N ILE A 881 12.31 -1.63 18.32
CA ILE A 881 11.64 -1.14 19.54
C ILE A 881 12.21 -1.79 20.80
N LEU A 882 12.40 -3.12 20.81
CA LEU A 882 12.89 -3.84 21.98
C LEU A 882 14.35 -3.49 22.30
N ASN A 883 15.20 -3.36 21.28
CA ASN A 883 16.59 -2.96 21.46
C ASN A 883 16.69 -1.49 21.95
N ASP A 884 15.84 -0.59 21.45
CA ASP A 884 15.77 0.79 21.93
C ASP A 884 15.20 0.92 23.36
N LEU A 885 14.19 0.11 23.70
CA LEU A 885 13.63 0.02 25.05
C LEU A 885 14.72 -0.37 26.07
N VAL A 886 15.42 -1.47 25.84
CA VAL A 886 16.46 -1.98 26.75
C VAL A 886 17.65 -1.04 26.83
N PHE A 887 18.03 -0.41 25.71
CA PHE A 887 19.07 0.62 25.73
C PHE A 887 18.63 1.85 26.54
N GLY A 888 17.38 2.27 26.38
CA GLY A 888 16.79 3.41 27.09
C GLY A 888 16.75 3.23 28.61
N THR A 889 16.42 2.02 29.08
CA THR A 889 16.38 1.69 30.52
C THR A 889 17.78 1.49 31.11
N SER A 890 18.70 0.84 30.38
CA SER A 890 20.07 0.58 30.86
C SER A 890 20.95 1.83 30.94
N THR A 891 20.78 2.79 30.02
CA THR A 891 21.61 4.01 29.96
C THR A 891 21.00 5.22 30.67
N ASN A 892 19.82 5.07 31.26
CA ASN A 892 19.05 6.15 31.90
C ASN A 892 18.85 7.39 31.01
N ARG A 893 19.01 7.24 29.68
CA ARG A 893 18.97 8.33 28.69
C ARG A 893 17.62 9.01 28.61
N TYR A 894 16.57 8.29 29.02
CA TYR A 894 15.23 8.80 29.19
C TYR A 894 14.88 8.81 30.69
N SER A 895 15.47 9.75 31.44
CA SER A 895 15.07 10.08 32.81
C SER A 895 13.62 10.60 32.81
N GLY A 896 12.65 9.69 32.73
CA GLY A 896 11.22 10.00 32.54
C GLY A 896 10.37 8.97 31.77
N VAL A 897 10.91 7.83 31.34
CA VAL A 897 10.07 6.75 30.76
C VAL A 897 9.17 6.18 31.86
N ALA A 898 7.85 6.34 31.69
CA ALA A 898 6.87 5.78 32.61
C ALA A 898 6.88 4.25 32.60
N CYS A 899 7.29 3.64 31.48
CA CYS A 899 7.23 2.21 31.25
C CYS A 899 8.18 1.41 32.15
N LYS A 900 7.61 0.77 33.17
CA LYS A 900 8.29 -0.08 34.16
C LYS A 900 8.34 -1.54 33.74
N LYS A 901 7.38 -2.01 32.92
CA LYS A 901 7.29 -3.40 32.49
C LYS A 901 6.69 -3.54 31.08
N VAL A 902 7.32 -4.37 30.26
CA VAL A 902 6.84 -4.70 28.91
C VAL A 902 6.66 -6.21 28.77
N TYR A 903 5.46 -6.62 28.36
CA TYR A 903 5.16 -8.00 27.97
C TYR A 903 5.22 -8.11 26.45
N PHE A 904 6.17 -8.86 25.93
CA PHE A 904 6.30 -9.08 24.50
C PHE A 904 5.80 -10.49 24.12
N LEU A 905 4.67 -10.54 23.42
CA LEU A 905 4.06 -11.77 22.93
C LEU A 905 4.35 -11.91 21.44
N TRP A 906 5.19 -12.87 21.08
CA TRP A 906 5.48 -13.19 19.71
C TRP A 906 4.66 -14.40 19.26
N ILE A 907 3.72 -14.20 18.33
CA ILE A 907 2.81 -15.23 17.84
C ILE A 907 3.20 -15.59 16.41
N CYS A 908 3.66 -16.81 16.20
CA CYS A 908 4.04 -17.30 14.89
C CYS A 908 3.64 -18.76 14.67
N PRO A 909 3.37 -19.20 13.43
CA PRO A 909 3.13 -20.61 13.17
C PRO A 909 4.39 -21.46 13.41
N SER A 910 5.57 -21.01 12.96
CA SER A 910 6.84 -21.73 13.09
C SER A 910 8.00 -20.74 13.14
N HIS A 911 9.11 -21.13 13.77
CA HIS A 911 10.36 -20.37 13.84
C HIS A 911 11.06 -20.21 12.48
N LYS A 912 10.78 -21.10 11.51
CA LYS A 912 11.50 -21.21 10.23
C LYS A 912 11.76 -19.85 9.55
N HIS A 913 10.76 -18.98 9.45
CA HIS A 913 10.89 -17.70 8.72
C HIS A 913 11.47 -16.52 9.50
N PHE A 914 11.74 -16.70 10.79
CA PHE A 914 12.12 -15.62 11.71
C PHE A 914 13.24 -16.07 12.67
N GLU A 915 14.07 -17.01 12.23
CA GLU A 915 15.23 -17.50 13.01
C GLU A 915 16.14 -16.34 13.42
N TRP A 916 16.36 -15.38 12.51
CA TRP A 916 17.15 -14.16 12.80
C TRP A 916 16.60 -13.34 13.96
N PHE A 917 15.29 -13.41 14.22
CA PHE A 917 14.67 -12.65 15.29
C PHE A 917 14.95 -13.30 16.66
N ILE A 918 15.14 -14.63 16.71
CA ILE A 918 15.62 -15.32 17.92
C ILE A 918 16.98 -14.76 18.35
N ASP A 919 17.88 -14.53 17.39
CA ASP A 919 19.19 -13.94 17.68
C ASP A 919 19.08 -12.52 18.24
N VAL A 920 18.17 -11.70 17.68
CA VAL A 920 17.87 -10.37 18.21
C VAL A 920 17.29 -10.45 19.62
N LEU A 921 16.34 -11.35 19.89
CA LEU A 921 15.76 -11.52 21.22
C LEU A 921 16.81 -11.94 22.24
N ARG A 922 17.76 -12.80 21.85
CA ARG A 922 18.89 -13.20 22.72
C ARG A 922 19.76 -12.00 23.08
N ASP A 923 20.10 -11.17 22.10
CA ASP A 923 20.89 -9.96 22.34
C ASP A 923 20.16 -8.95 23.23
N VAL A 924 18.84 -8.82 23.07
CA VAL A 924 17.98 -7.97 23.90
C VAL A 924 17.90 -8.51 25.34
N GLU A 925 17.65 -9.81 25.54
CA GLU A 925 17.62 -10.44 26.88
C GLU A 925 18.97 -10.34 27.61
N LYS A 926 20.08 -10.44 26.87
CA LYS A 926 21.43 -10.28 27.44
C LYS A 926 21.70 -8.86 27.92
N LYS A 927 21.14 -7.85 27.22
CA LYS A 927 21.28 -6.43 27.57
C LYS A 927 20.28 -5.98 28.64
N ASP A 928 19.19 -6.72 28.88
CA ASP A 928 18.18 -6.36 29.89
C ASP A 928 18.63 -6.71 31.32
N VAL A 929 19.42 -5.80 31.90
CA VAL A 929 19.87 -5.89 33.30
C VAL A 929 18.73 -5.56 34.28
N THR A 930 17.76 -4.75 33.83
CA THR A 930 16.65 -4.22 34.65
C THR A 930 15.43 -5.15 34.72
N ASN A 931 15.42 -6.26 33.98
CA ASN A 931 14.31 -7.21 33.87
C ASN A 931 12.98 -6.53 33.48
N VAL A 932 13.06 -5.52 32.61
CA VAL A 932 11.90 -4.73 32.15
C VAL A 932 11.09 -5.54 31.13
N LEU A 933 11.74 -6.42 30.38
CA LEU A 933 11.13 -7.18 29.29
C LEU A 933 10.79 -8.61 29.73
N GLU A 934 9.55 -9.05 29.48
CA GLU A 934 9.11 -10.43 29.65
C GLU A 934 8.62 -10.99 28.31
N ILE A 935 9.31 -12.02 27.79
CA ILE A 935 9.12 -12.53 26.43
C ILE A 935 8.36 -13.86 26.46
N HIS A 936 7.26 -13.93 25.69
CA HIS A 936 6.47 -15.14 25.47
C HIS A 936 6.40 -15.44 23.98
N ILE A 937 6.82 -16.64 23.58
CA ILE A 937 6.78 -17.07 22.18
C ILE A 937 5.66 -18.10 22.04
N PHE A 938 4.68 -17.85 21.17
CA PHE A 938 3.55 -18.73 20.90
C PHE A 938 3.67 -19.34 19.50
N ILE A 939 3.85 -20.66 19.46
CA ILE A 939 3.90 -21.47 18.24
C ILE A 939 2.49 -22.00 17.96
N THR A 940 1.83 -21.46 16.94
CA THR A 940 0.41 -21.73 16.65
C THR A 940 0.17 -22.85 15.63
N GLN A 941 1.22 -23.49 15.11
CA GLN A 941 1.07 -24.60 14.17
C GLN A 941 0.34 -25.76 14.84
N PHE A 942 -0.49 -26.49 14.08
CA PHE A 942 -1.09 -27.72 14.59
C PHE A 942 -0.02 -28.81 14.70
N PHE A 943 -0.13 -29.63 15.74
CA PHE A 943 0.82 -30.70 16.04
C PHE A 943 1.12 -31.62 14.83
N HIS A 944 0.09 -32.06 14.11
CA HIS A 944 0.27 -32.93 12.94
C HIS A 944 1.09 -32.27 11.81
N LYS A 945 1.25 -30.93 11.81
CA LYS A 945 2.05 -30.18 10.84
C LYS A 945 3.35 -29.62 11.43
N PHE A 946 3.80 -30.12 12.58
CA PHE A 946 5.11 -29.77 13.11
C PHE A 946 6.22 -30.28 12.19
N ASP A 947 7.23 -29.44 12.01
CA ASP A 947 8.51 -29.91 11.49
C ASP A 947 9.26 -30.65 12.61
N LEU A 948 10.23 -31.50 12.25
CA LEU A 948 10.99 -32.28 13.21
C LEU A 948 11.67 -31.38 14.27
N ARG A 949 12.12 -30.19 13.86
CA ARG A 949 12.68 -29.15 14.73
C ARG A 949 11.69 -28.65 15.79
N THR A 950 10.46 -28.34 15.42
CA THR A 950 9.39 -27.89 16.35
C THR A 950 8.96 -29.02 17.27
N THR A 951 8.93 -30.26 16.77
CA THR A 951 8.68 -31.44 17.62
C THR A 951 9.77 -31.59 18.67
N MET A 952 11.04 -31.44 18.27
CA MET A 952 12.15 -31.48 19.23
C MET A 952 12.09 -30.33 20.23
N LEU A 953 11.78 -29.11 19.78
CA LEU A 953 11.54 -27.98 20.67
C LEU A 953 10.42 -28.25 21.68
N TYR A 954 9.31 -28.87 21.24
CA TYR A 954 8.21 -29.27 22.11
C TYR A 954 8.65 -30.27 23.17
N ILE A 955 9.43 -31.28 22.77
CA ILE A 955 9.96 -32.28 23.69
C ILE A 955 10.93 -31.63 24.67
N CYS A 956 11.90 -30.85 24.20
CA CYS A 956 12.87 -30.16 25.05
C CYS A 956 12.23 -29.19 26.05
N GLU A 957 11.17 -28.48 25.66
CA GLU A 957 10.54 -27.49 26.54
C GLU A 957 9.59 -28.12 27.58
N ASN A 958 8.90 -29.22 27.24
CA ASN A 958 7.92 -29.85 28.14
C ASN A 958 8.48 -31.04 28.93
N HIS A 959 9.50 -31.73 28.41
CA HIS A 959 9.98 -33.01 28.93
C HIS A 959 11.40 -32.98 29.47
N PHE A 960 12.17 -31.94 29.18
CA PHE A 960 13.50 -31.76 29.75
C PHE A 960 13.52 -30.55 30.69
N GLN A 961 14.28 -30.65 31.78
CA GLN A 961 14.39 -29.59 32.77
C GLN A 961 15.13 -28.37 32.18
N ARG A 962 14.61 -27.16 32.46
CA ARG A 962 15.24 -25.90 32.04
C ARG A 962 16.51 -25.66 32.85
N LEU A 963 17.66 -25.77 32.21
CA LEU A 963 18.96 -25.46 32.81
C LEU A 963 19.11 -23.93 32.98
N SER A 964 19.44 -23.48 34.19
CA SER A 964 19.67 -22.05 34.51
C SER A 964 18.55 -21.09 34.05
N LYS A 965 17.28 -21.52 34.12
CA LYS A 965 16.09 -20.78 33.62
C LYS A 965 16.09 -20.49 32.11
N THR A 966 17.00 -21.08 31.34
CA THR A 966 17.05 -20.96 29.88
C THR A 966 16.57 -22.24 29.19
N SER A 967 15.97 -22.10 28.00
CA SER A 967 15.60 -23.24 27.17
C SER A 967 16.85 -23.84 26.53
N MET A 968 17.06 -25.15 26.66
CA MET A 968 18.22 -25.85 26.07
C MET A 968 18.26 -25.77 24.54
N PHE A 969 17.14 -25.51 23.88
CA PHE A 969 17.05 -25.51 22.43
C PHE A 969 17.23 -24.12 21.80
N THR A 970 16.72 -23.08 22.45
CA THR A 970 16.80 -21.69 21.94
C THR A 970 17.87 -20.85 22.62
N GLY A 971 18.31 -21.25 23.83
CA GLY A 971 19.21 -20.48 24.69
C GLY A 971 18.56 -19.20 25.25
N LEU A 972 17.23 -19.07 25.17
CA LEU A 972 16.48 -17.91 25.65
C LEU A 972 15.93 -18.15 27.06
N LYS A 973 15.79 -17.08 27.84
CA LYS A 973 14.97 -17.06 29.08
C LYS A 973 13.48 -17.05 28.75
N ALA A 974 13.09 -16.57 27.57
CA ALA A 974 11.74 -16.63 27.04
C ALA A 974 11.11 -18.03 27.17
N VAL A 975 9.80 -18.07 27.39
CA VAL A 975 9.03 -19.33 27.45
C VAL A 975 8.37 -19.59 26.11
N ASN A 976 8.56 -20.80 25.56
CA ASN A 976 7.88 -21.25 24.35
C ASN A 976 6.55 -21.92 24.72
N HIS A 977 5.46 -21.41 24.16
CA HIS A 977 4.10 -21.91 24.33
C HIS A 977 3.62 -22.53 23.02
N PHE A 978 2.92 -23.66 23.10
CA PHE A 978 2.37 -24.34 21.93
C PHE A 978 0.85 -24.19 21.90
N GLY A 979 0.34 -23.51 20.89
CA GLY A 979 -1.07 -23.15 20.76
C GLY A 979 -1.29 -21.66 20.57
N ARG A 980 -2.56 -21.26 20.43
CA ARG A 980 -2.94 -19.84 20.37
C ARG A 980 -3.04 -19.29 21.80
N PRO A 981 -2.56 -18.06 22.04
CA PRO A 981 -2.73 -17.43 23.35
C PRO A 981 -4.21 -17.13 23.61
N ASP A 982 -4.69 -17.48 24.79
CA ASP A 982 -5.93 -16.92 25.33
C ASP A 982 -5.65 -15.51 25.85
N MET A 983 -5.92 -14.53 24.99
CA MET A 983 -5.67 -13.12 25.29
C MET A 983 -6.56 -12.62 26.42
N SER A 984 -7.78 -13.15 26.60
CA SER A 984 -8.67 -12.70 27.68
C SER A 984 -8.12 -13.11 29.05
N SER A 985 -7.67 -14.35 29.18
CA SER A 985 -7.04 -14.84 30.41
C SER A 985 -5.70 -14.16 30.69
N PHE A 986 -4.87 -13.95 29.66
CA PHE A 986 -3.60 -13.24 29.81
C PHE A 986 -3.80 -11.79 30.27
N LEU A 987 -4.74 -11.05 29.65
CA LEU A 987 -5.02 -9.67 30.04
C LEU A 987 -5.62 -9.60 31.45
N LYS A 988 -6.47 -10.54 31.87
CA LYS A 988 -6.95 -10.65 33.27
C LYS A 988 -5.80 -10.89 34.25
N PHE A 989 -4.81 -11.71 33.88
CA PHE A 989 -3.60 -11.90 34.68
C PHE A 989 -2.79 -10.61 34.81
N VAL A 990 -2.54 -9.91 33.70
CA VAL A 990 -1.82 -8.62 33.70
C VAL A 990 -2.58 -7.58 34.53
N GLN A 991 -3.91 -7.57 34.43
CA GLN A 991 -4.79 -6.69 35.20
C GLN A 991 -4.68 -6.93 36.72
N LYS A 992 -4.62 -8.20 37.15
CA LYS A 992 -4.45 -8.57 38.56
C LYS A 992 -3.05 -8.28 39.07
N LYS A 993 -2.01 -8.58 38.28
CA LYS A 993 -0.59 -8.37 38.63
C LYS A 993 -0.23 -6.89 38.74
N HIS A 994 -0.84 -6.04 37.91
CA HIS A 994 -0.62 -4.60 37.88
C HIS A 994 -1.90 -3.82 38.25
N SER A 995 -2.54 -4.19 39.36
CA SER A 995 -3.75 -3.50 39.83
C SER A 995 -3.52 -2.04 40.23
N TYR A 996 -2.26 -1.65 40.48
CA TYR A 996 -1.87 -0.29 40.85
C TYR A 996 -1.85 0.71 39.68
N VAL A 997 -1.89 0.25 38.42
CA VAL A 997 -1.90 1.16 37.25
C VAL A 997 -3.33 1.44 36.80
N SER A 998 -3.62 2.68 36.40
CA SER A 998 -4.95 3.04 35.88
C SER A 998 -5.16 2.57 34.44
N LYS A 999 -4.11 2.56 33.62
CA LYS A 999 -4.16 2.33 32.17
C LYS A 999 -3.01 1.45 31.72
N ILE A 1000 -3.29 0.50 30.83
CA ILE A 1000 -2.31 -0.41 30.22
C ILE A 1000 -2.42 -0.28 28.71
N GLY A 1001 -1.29 -0.08 28.03
CA GLY A 1001 -1.24 0.01 26.57
C GLY A 1001 -1.09 -1.37 25.94
N VAL A 1002 -1.95 -1.74 24.99
CA VAL A 1002 -1.86 -3.00 24.24
C VAL A 1002 -1.59 -2.70 22.78
N PHE A 1003 -0.39 -2.99 22.30
CA PHE A 1003 0.08 -2.72 20.95
C PHE A 1003 0.07 -4.02 20.16
N SER A 1004 -0.73 -4.11 19.09
CA SER A 1004 -0.76 -5.33 18.28
C SER A 1004 -0.41 -5.06 16.83
N CYS A 1005 0.64 -5.71 16.34
CA CYS A 1005 1.03 -5.71 14.93
C CYS A 1005 0.99 -7.13 14.38
N GLY A 1006 0.18 -7.37 13.34
CA GLY A 1006 0.10 -8.70 12.74
C GLY A 1006 -1.11 -8.88 11.83
N PRO A 1007 -1.46 -10.13 11.50
CA PRO A 1007 -2.60 -10.41 10.64
C PRO A 1007 -3.92 -9.97 11.30
N ARG A 1008 -4.86 -9.43 10.51
CA ARG A 1008 -6.14 -8.88 11.01
C ARG A 1008 -6.93 -9.80 11.97
N PRO A 1009 -7.00 -11.14 11.76
CA PRO A 1009 -7.67 -12.02 12.71
C PRO A 1009 -7.03 -11.99 14.11
N LEU A 1010 -5.70 -11.90 14.18
CA LEU A 1010 -4.97 -11.79 15.44
C LEU A 1010 -5.29 -10.47 16.12
N THR A 1011 -5.08 -9.34 15.43
CA THR A 1011 -5.30 -8.01 16.02
C THR A 1011 -6.75 -7.81 16.46
N LYS A 1012 -7.73 -8.34 15.71
CA LYS A 1012 -9.14 -8.35 16.10
C LYS A 1012 -9.41 -9.20 17.34
N SER A 1013 -8.73 -10.35 17.48
CA SER A 1013 -8.84 -11.18 18.68
C SER A 1013 -8.27 -10.48 19.91
N VAL A 1014 -7.16 -9.75 19.76
CA VAL A 1014 -6.58 -8.94 20.84
C VAL A 1014 -7.53 -7.81 21.24
N MET A 1015 -8.08 -7.09 20.26
CA MET A 1015 -9.07 -6.02 20.49
C MET A 1015 -10.30 -6.56 21.23
N SER A 1016 -10.89 -7.65 20.74
CA SER A 1016 -12.06 -8.28 21.39
C SER A 1016 -11.77 -8.74 22.82
N ALA A 1017 -10.55 -9.21 23.11
CA ALA A 1017 -10.13 -9.57 24.46
C ALA A 1017 -9.95 -8.33 25.35
N CYS A 1018 -9.40 -7.23 24.81
CA CYS A 1018 -9.34 -5.95 25.52
C CYS A 1018 -10.75 -5.46 25.86
N ASP A 1019 -11.69 -5.52 24.92
CA ASP A 1019 -13.09 -5.12 25.14
C ASP A 1019 -13.76 -5.99 26.22
N GLU A 1020 -13.54 -7.31 26.18
CA GLU A 1020 -14.07 -8.23 27.20
C GLU A 1020 -13.56 -7.88 28.60
N VAL A 1021 -12.26 -7.64 28.75
CA VAL A 1021 -11.64 -7.30 30.04
C VAL A 1021 -12.05 -5.90 30.51
N ASN A 1022 -12.17 -4.94 29.59
CA ASN A 1022 -12.59 -3.56 29.85
C ASN A 1022 -14.06 -3.43 30.28
N LYS A 1023 -14.92 -4.44 30.04
CA LYS A 1023 -16.28 -4.47 30.60
C LYS A 1023 -16.28 -4.34 32.13
N SER A 1024 -15.20 -4.76 32.80
CA SER A 1024 -15.04 -4.69 34.25
C SER A 1024 -14.41 -3.37 34.72
N ARG A 1025 -15.23 -2.34 34.99
CA ARG A 1025 -14.77 -0.96 35.31
C ARG A 1025 -14.01 -0.75 36.63
N LYS A 1026 -13.84 -1.77 37.48
CA LYS A 1026 -13.15 -1.64 38.79
C LYS A 1026 -11.63 -1.74 38.71
N TRP A 1027 -11.08 -2.09 37.55
CA TRP A 1027 -9.71 -2.53 37.36
C TRP A 1027 -9.03 -1.76 36.20
N PRO A 1028 -7.69 -1.86 36.02
CA PRO A 1028 -6.97 -1.13 34.97
C PRO A 1028 -7.62 -1.25 33.59
N TYR A 1029 -7.72 -0.12 32.88
CA TYR A 1029 -8.31 -0.04 31.54
C TYR A 1029 -7.25 -0.32 30.46
N PHE A 1030 -7.54 -1.25 29.54
CA PHE A 1030 -6.68 -1.61 28.43
C PHE A 1030 -6.98 -0.75 27.20
N ILE A 1031 -5.99 -0.01 26.72
CA ILE A 1031 -6.12 0.78 25.48
C ILE A 1031 -5.46 0.00 24.35
N HIS A 1032 -6.26 -0.46 23.40
CA HIS A 1032 -5.77 -1.19 22.24
C HIS A 1032 -5.30 -0.24 21.14
N HIS A 1033 -4.07 -0.43 20.67
CA HIS A 1033 -3.45 0.30 19.58
C HIS A 1033 -3.19 -0.65 18.41
N PHE A 1034 -3.76 -0.31 17.25
CA PHE A 1034 -3.49 -1.01 16.00
C PHE A 1034 -2.17 -0.55 15.41
N GLU A 1035 -1.16 -1.41 15.51
CA GLU A 1035 0.13 -1.19 14.92
C GLU A 1035 0.16 -1.73 13.49
N ASN A 1036 0.15 -0.82 12.51
CA ASN A 1036 0.30 -1.20 11.11
C ASN A 1036 1.59 -0.61 10.55
N PHE A 1037 2.69 -1.29 10.85
CA PHE A 1037 4.02 -0.95 10.34
C PHE A 1037 4.15 -1.44 8.88
N GLY A 1038 3.58 -0.68 7.94
CA GLY A 1038 3.91 -0.73 6.49
C GLY A 1038 3.30 -1.87 5.68
#